data_AF-A0A3P6SSE3-F1
#
_entry.id   AF-A0A3P6SSE3-F1
#
_cell.length_a   1.000
_cell.length_b   1.000
_cell.length_c   1.000
_cell.angle_alpha   90.00
_cell.angle_beta   90.00
_cell.angle_gamma   90.00
#
_symmetry.space_group_name_H-M   'P 1'
#
loop_
_entity.id
_entity.type
_entity.pdbx_description
1 polymer ?
#
loop_
_entity_poly.entity_id
_entity_poly.type
_entity_poly.pdbx_seq_one_letter_code
_entity_poly.pdbx_strand_id
1 'polypeptide(L)'
;MANIIKNQIIKHLSKFARNITADQISVQILSGKGELRNIELNEIVLSEVGPGITNVVTNQASTLQQNSRQDSLDETKITASETSNFFFLYWNTELAELDRKETNFDHVYNSCQSLRLLFIDEIRVEVELSSEEVFEHGSNPLSAFGDSTYGFANRVAEGMSLYVNSVEINFDSGVFRGSLALTKLAVESKSAGWQTVSDLRYTRLEDTKDNKLLLFKMAYFFKYLMILLGTFYFMIYANQKDGRVLNGRIQILLDHILWIATLPQVRSAIAFYDHIMSIIKASPKKVPKIYHTQIVEIKIPAAKSNSSITIPNAFRHFDVQRTSYHVCVGRIDFHLCDDDQTINSHPVDWDIDCGALQVSLVRLSLDFYPSNIASSDRSNWIRYDNANDCASWVQKILQFHLCKLYNDFDPSAHSQIVELWPKLMSQNCVIRMHDIIVQCVTDMNSKKEAMFNLFMSDRKPNTSEADSPLFHLELASFYHPTCKSFPVPANVTHLLLGPFFFLIDQRTIRWLLFVINDIKYALQISKIMHEVSRMPKTYVRVDLLMPKVIIPLKEPFMRDKRFARRVVISMNTWSATNCKAVFGDESASFFKSISSNIIDFIDCIDIGQENMLFCGFPLFELVALSSLIRVTDTLVSERIWISTSPIQINTDSGEGVWSTPLLASVAFHALISAEPMRVNVAVQPMSKIRVAINHFQFIQIMNLISNISDFVDQLVNDQKFFSAERSDGSCTTIELVCFLREIELNIILPNEQIPTPYDAQKPVQLPTTPSDG
;
A
#
# COMPACT_ATOMS: atom_id res chain seq x y z
N MET A 1 -42.04 0.04 36.51
CA MET A 1 -40.88 -0.52 35.79
C MET A 1 -40.64 0.16 34.43
N ALA A 2 -41.63 0.27 33.54
CA ALA A 2 -41.49 0.94 32.23
C ALA A 2 -40.93 2.38 32.33
N ASN A 3 -41.50 3.22 33.19
CA ASN A 3 -41.03 4.61 33.36
C ASN A 3 -39.58 4.71 33.87
N ILE A 4 -39.12 3.73 34.67
CA ILE A 4 -37.74 3.69 35.17
C ILE A 4 -36.79 3.36 34.02
N ILE A 5 -37.14 2.39 33.17
CA ILE A 5 -36.36 2.01 31.98
C ILE A 5 -36.31 3.18 30.99
N LYS A 6 -37.46 3.83 30.72
CA LYS A 6 -37.53 5.03 29.87
C LYS A 6 -36.60 6.13 30.39
N ASN A 7 -36.64 6.44 31.68
CA ASN A 7 -35.79 7.47 32.27
C ASN A 7 -34.29 7.15 32.18
N GLN A 8 -33.90 5.86 32.30
CA GLN A 8 -32.51 5.45 32.11
C GLN A 8 -32.07 5.53 30.64
N ILE A 9 -32.92 5.12 29.70
CA ILE A 9 -32.67 5.26 28.26
C ILE A 9 -32.48 6.74 27.91
N ILE A 10 -33.37 7.62 28.38
CA ILE A 10 -33.27 9.07 28.17
C ILE A 10 -31.97 9.60 28.76
N LYS A 11 -31.61 9.23 29.99
CA LYS A 11 -30.38 9.68 30.65
C LYS A 11 -29.11 9.38 29.85
N HIS A 12 -29.06 8.23 29.18
CA HIS A 12 -27.89 7.81 28.40
C HIS A 12 -27.92 8.35 26.97
N LEU A 13 -29.09 8.34 26.31
CA LEU A 13 -29.23 8.81 24.92
C LEU A 13 -29.25 10.34 24.79
N SER A 14 -29.70 11.09 25.80
CA SER A 14 -29.76 12.56 25.76
C SER A 14 -28.38 13.22 25.60
N LYS A 15 -27.30 12.47 25.81
CA LYS A 15 -25.94 12.89 25.49
C LYS A 15 -25.70 12.90 23.98
N PHE A 16 -26.21 11.91 23.26
CA PHE A 16 -25.95 11.65 21.85
C PHE A 16 -27.06 12.12 20.91
N ALA A 17 -28.21 12.49 21.45
CA ALA A 17 -29.37 12.92 20.68
C ALA A 17 -30.11 14.07 21.36
N ARG A 18 -30.62 15.00 20.53
CA ARG A 18 -31.33 16.20 20.97
C ARG A 18 -32.79 15.90 21.27
N ASN A 19 -33.35 16.66 22.19
CA ASN A 19 -34.79 16.74 22.45
C ASN A 19 -35.49 15.40 22.64
N ILE A 20 -34.82 14.41 23.24
CA ILE A 20 -35.42 13.10 23.50
C ILE A 20 -36.49 13.24 24.59
N THR A 21 -37.72 12.86 24.26
CA THR A 21 -38.85 12.88 25.16
C THR A 21 -39.40 11.47 25.42
N ALA A 22 -40.12 11.29 26.54
CA ALA A 22 -40.56 9.96 26.99
C ALA A 22 -41.66 9.32 26.10
N ASP A 23 -42.33 10.13 25.29
CA ASP A 23 -43.33 9.78 24.28
C ASP A 23 -42.71 9.18 23.01
N GLN A 24 -41.47 9.55 22.68
CA GLN A 24 -40.72 8.94 21.58
C GLN A 24 -40.27 7.51 21.89
N ILE A 25 -40.41 7.05 23.14
CA ILE A 25 -39.95 5.74 23.61
C ILE A 25 -41.14 4.83 23.90
N SER A 26 -41.27 3.74 23.15
CA SER A 26 -42.19 2.64 23.44
C SER A 26 -41.42 1.51 24.14
N VAL A 27 -42.00 0.92 25.19
CA VAL A 27 -41.37 -0.18 25.95
C VAL A 27 -42.40 -1.27 26.19
N GLN A 28 -42.17 -2.44 25.63
CA GLN A 28 -42.92 -3.66 25.84
C GLN A 28 -42.13 -4.57 26.81
N ILE A 29 -42.49 -4.53 28.09
CA ILE A 29 -41.74 -5.25 29.15
C ILE A 29 -41.80 -6.77 28.96
N LEU A 30 -42.98 -7.31 28.62
CA LEU A 30 -43.21 -8.75 28.51
C LEU A 30 -42.49 -9.40 27.33
N SER A 31 -42.32 -8.67 26.22
CA SER A 31 -41.58 -9.11 25.03
C SER A 31 -40.10 -8.71 25.07
N GLY A 32 -39.72 -7.93 26.07
CA GLY A 32 -38.39 -7.36 26.22
C GLY A 32 -37.98 -6.43 25.07
N LYS A 33 -38.91 -5.63 24.53
CA LYS A 33 -38.64 -4.74 23.39
C LYS A 33 -38.77 -3.28 23.78
N GLY A 34 -37.85 -2.44 23.32
CA GLY A 34 -37.95 -0.99 23.33
C GLY A 34 -37.89 -0.45 21.91
N GLU A 35 -38.68 0.56 21.59
CA GLU A 35 -38.68 1.20 20.28
C GLU A 35 -38.55 2.71 20.42
N LEU A 36 -37.69 3.33 19.62
CA LEU A 36 -37.59 4.78 19.51
C LEU A 36 -37.77 5.24 18.06
N ARG A 37 -38.32 6.42 17.86
CA ARG A 37 -38.60 6.98 16.52
C ARG A 37 -38.09 8.40 16.39
N ASN A 38 -37.65 8.75 15.18
CA ASN A 38 -37.29 10.11 14.77
C ASN A 38 -36.30 10.80 15.73
N ILE A 39 -35.19 10.12 16.02
CA ILE A 39 -34.13 10.66 16.87
C ILE A 39 -33.26 11.62 16.05
N GLU A 40 -33.05 12.82 16.59
CA GLU A 40 -32.10 13.80 16.06
C GLU A 40 -30.77 13.67 16.80
N LEU A 41 -29.66 13.50 16.07
CA LEU A 41 -28.35 13.30 16.69
C LEU A 41 -27.77 14.62 17.21
N ASN A 42 -26.97 14.54 18.26
CA ASN A 42 -26.29 15.70 18.81
C ASN A 42 -25.01 16.00 18.00
N GLU A 43 -25.10 17.00 17.14
CA GLU A 43 -24.05 17.51 16.25
C GLU A 43 -22.74 17.81 17.00
N ILE A 44 -22.83 18.34 18.22
CA ILE A 44 -21.66 18.70 19.06
C ILE A 44 -20.86 17.45 19.44
N VAL A 45 -21.54 16.31 19.65
CA VAL A 45 -20.84 15.06 19.95
C VAL A 45 -20.21 14.48 18.69
N LEU A 46 -20.86 14.63 17.54
CA LEU A 46 -20.33 14.13 16.26
C LEU A 46 -19.11 14.93 15.77
N SER A 47 -19.06 16.24 16.03
CA SER A 47 -17.88 17.07 15.70
C SER A 47 -16.65 16.72 16.55
N GLU A 48 -16.82 16.04 17.70
CA GLU A 48 -15.69 15.53 18.50
C GLU A 48 -15.08 14.22 17.97
N VAL A 49 -15.77 13.50 17.09
CA VAL A 49 -15.38 12.15 16.61
C VAL A 49 -14.28 12.21 15.54
N GLY A 50 -14.04 13.36 14.91
CA GLY A 50 -13.04 13.48 13.84
C GLY A 50 -12.38 14.86 13.71
N PRO A 51 -11.06 14.93 13.47
CA PRO A 51 -10.38 16.18 13.13
C PRO A 51 -10.94 16.77 11.81
N GLY A 52 -11.29 18.07 11.81
CA GLY A 52 -11.75 18.80 10.61
C GLY A 52 -13.25 18.74 10.28
N ILE A 53 -14.07 18.14 11.15
CA ILE A 53 -15.54 18.21 11.05
C ILE A 53 -16.00 19.51 11.72
N THR A 54 -16.50 20.46 10.94
CA THR A 54 -16.80 21.81 11.45
C THR A 54 -18.28 22.05 11.69
N ASN A 55 -19.15 21.51 10.84
CA ASN A 55 -20.58 21.41 11.12
C ASN A 55 -21.08 20.01 10.78
N VAL A 56 -21.91 19.45 11.65
CA VAL A 56 -22.71 18.26 11.36
C VAL A 56 -24.15 18.72 11.36
N VAL A 57 -24.83 18.60 10.21
CA VAL A 57 -26.27 18.82 10.13
C VAL A 57 -26.92 17.45 10.09
N THR A 58 -27.76 17.16 11.08
CA THR A 58 -28.53 15.91 11.08
C THR A 58 -29.92 16.22 10.58
N ASN A 59 -30.20 15.91 9.32
CA ASN A 59 -31.56 16.02 8.82
C ASN A 59 -32.43 14.93 9.46
N GLN A 60 -33.60 15.36 9.96
CA GLN A 60 -34.67 14.44 10.33
C GLN A 60 -34.94 13.52 9.14
N ALA A 61 -34.92 12.23 9.40
CA ALA A 61 -35.21 11.23 8.39
C ALA A 61 -36.61 11.48 7.81
N SER A 62 -36.63 11.93 6.55
CA SER A 62 -37.78 12.45 5.83
C SER A 62 -38.30 11.40 4.85
N THR A 63 -39.61 11.24 4.83
CA THR A 63 -40.34 10.32 3.96
C THR A 63 -40.36 10.88 2.53
N LEU A 64 -39.68 10.22 1.59
CA LEU A 64 -39.87 10.46 0.15
C LEU A 64 -40.92 9.48 -0.38
N GLN A 65 -42.07 10.02 -0.81
CA GLN A 65 -43.06 9.29 -1.61
C GLN A 65 -42.45 8.95 -2.98
N GLN A 66 -42.26 7.66 -3.27
CA GLN A 66 -42.06 7.19 -4.65
C GLN A 66 -43.31 6.48 -5.16
N ASN A 67 -43.79 6.97 -6.30
CA ASN A 67 -44.92 6.43 -7.05
C ASN A 67 -44.65 5.00 -7.51
N SER A 68 -45.67 4.16 -7.35
CA SER A 68 -45.71 2.75 -7.71
C SER A 68 -45.58 2.51 -9.22
N ARG A 69 -44.65 1.63 -9.58
CA ARG A 69 -44.85 0.67 -10.69
C ARG A 69 -44.53 -0.72 -10.17
N GLN A 70 -45.44 -1.62 -10.50
CA GLN A 70 -45.68 -2.90 -9.88
C GLN A 70 -45.22 -3.97 -10.85
N ASP A 71 -44.28 -4.82 -10.43
CA ASP A 71 -44.09 -6.14 -11.04
C ASP A 71 -43.70 -7.13 -9.93
N SER A 72 -44.44 -8.23 -9.93
CA SER A 72 -44.48 -9.29 -8.92
C SER A 72 -43.55 -10.44 -9.27
N LEU A 73 -42.87 -11.02 -8.28
CA LEU A 73 -42.73 -12.47 -8.12
C LEU A 73 -42.23 -12.81 -6.70
N ASP A 74 -42.83 -13.85 -6.13
CA ASP A 74 -42.81 -14.28 -4.74
C ASP A 74 -41.47 -14.81 -4.24
N GLU A 75 -41.11 -14.46 -2.99
CA GLU A 75 -40.48 -15.39 -2.04
C GLU A 75 -40.63 -14.89 -0.58
N THR A 76 -41.30 -15.69 0.25
CA THR A 76 -41.41 -15.69 1.73
C THR A 76 -41.38 -14.35 2.49
N LYS A 77 -42.58 -13.78 2.66
CA LYS A 77 -42.88 -12.59 3.48
C LYS A 77 -42.75 -12.85 4.99
N ILE A 78 -41.81 -12.18 5.65
CA ILE A 78 -42.08 -11.55 6.95
C ILE A 78 -42.50 -10.12 6.63
N THR A 79 -43.79 -9.83 6.74
CA THR A 79 -44.37 -8.51 6.45
C THR A 79 -43.92 -7.49 7.50
N ALA A 80 -42.98 -6.62 7.13
CA ALA A 80 -42.82 -5.30 7.75
C ALA A 80 -43.63 -4.30 6.91
N SER A 81 -44.70 -3.75 7.51
CA SER A 81 -45.54 -2.72 6.91
C SER A 81 -44.87 -1.35 6.97
N GLU A 82 -44.92 -0.62 5.86
CA GLU A 82 -44.96 0.85 5.71
C GLU A 82 -44.01 1.70 6.58
N THR A 83 -42.94 2.18 5.93
CA THR A 83 -42.27 3.49 6.13
C THR A 83 -42.24 4.01 7.56
N SER A 84 -41.20 3.68 8.35
CA SER A 84 -40.84 4.52 9.51
C SER A 84 -39.39 4.31 9.96
N ASN A 85 -38.76 5.38 10.42
CA ASN A 85 -37.44 5.34 11.05
C ASN A 85 -37.54 4.67 12.42
N PHE A 86 -37.09 3.42 12.53
CA PHE A 86 -37.19 2.65 13.77
C PHE A 86 -35.83 2.41 14.42
N PHE A 87 -35.78 2.61 15.74
CA PHE A 87 -34.76 2.06 16.62
C PHE A 87 -35.39 0.93 17.43
N PHE A 88 -34.83 -0.28 17.41
CA PHE A 88 -35.28 -1.38 18.29
C PHE A 88 -34.20 -1.82 19.27
N LEU A 89 -34.58 -1.93 20.54
CA LEU A 89 -33.78 -2.48 21.65
C LEU A 89 -34.42 -3.81 22.07
N TYR A 90 -33.64 -4.90 22.13
CA TYR A 90 -34.12 -6.21 22.57
C TYR A 90 -33.40 -6.69 23.84
N TRP A 91 -34.14 -7.23 24.81
CA TRP A 91 -33.65 -7.96 25.98
C TRP A 91 -34.42 -9.27 26.21
N ASN A 92 -33.78 -10.25 26.86
CA ASN A 92 -34.32 -11.59 27.11
C ASN A 92 -35.41 -11.57 28.20
N THR A 93 -36.41 -12.44 28.05
CA THR A 93 -37.68 -12.42 28.78
C THR A 93 -37.77 -13.43 29.94
N GLU A 94 -36.67 -14.07 30.36
CA GLU A 94 -36.63 -15.01 31.51
C GLU A 94 -37.05 -14.38 32.87
N LEU A 95 -37.47 -13.13 32.89
CA LEU A 95 -37.96 -12.41 34.06
C LEU A 95 -39.48 -12.48 34.28
N ALA A 96 -40.21 -13.19 33.42
CA ALA A 96 -41.66 -13.34 33.59
C ALA A 96 -42.06 -14.24 34.78
N GLU A 97 -41.13 -14.96 35.41
CA GLU A 97 -41.42 -15.84 36.56
C GLU A 97 -40.99 -15.28 37.94
N LEU A 98 -40.36 -14.11 37.99
CA LEU A 98 -39.85 -13.49 39.22
C LEU A 98 -40.65 -12.24 39.61
N ASP A 99 -41.97 -12.36 39.68
CA ASP A 99 -42.80 -11.39 40.37
C ASP A 99 -43.54 -12.06 41.52
N ARG A 100 -42.96 -11.97 42.73
CA ARG A 100 -43.74 -11.89 43.98
C ARG A 100 -42.99 -11.53 45.25
N LYS A 101 -41.65 -11.52 45.30
CA LYS A 101 -40.94 -11.13 46.52
C LYS A 101 -39.64 -10.37 46.21
N GLU A 102 -39.51 -9.23 46.88
CA GLU A 102 -38.33 -8.37 47.01
C GLU A 102 -38.12 -7.27 45.94
N THR A 103 -38.50 -6.06 46.35
CA THR A 103 -38.11 -4.77 45.79
C THR A 103 -36.63 -4.49 46.03
N ASN A 104 -35.73 -5.17 45.31
CA ASN A 104 -34.30 -4.85 45.34
C ASN A 104 -33.85 -4.33 43.96
N PHE A 105 -33.45 -3.06 43.92
CA PHE A 105 -33.13 -2.29 42.71
C PHE A 105 -31.98 -2.91 41.89
N ASP A 106 -31.10 -3.66 42.56
CA ASP A 106 -29.97 -4.36 41.95
C ASP A 106 -30.38 -5.55 41.05
N HIS A 107 -31.54 -6.18 41.29
CA HIS A 107 -32.00 -7.33 40.48
C HIS A 107 -32.56 -6.90 39.10
N VAL A 108 -33.20 -5.74 39.03
CA VAL A 108 -33.67 -5.15 37.76
C VAL A 108 -32.50 -4.58 36.95
N TYR A 109 -31.46 -4.11 37.63
CA TYR A 109 -30.21 -3.69 36.98
C TYR A 109 -29.40 -4.90 36.47
N ASN A 110 -29.35 -6.01 37.23
CA ASN A 110 -28.80 -7.29 36.77
C ASN A 110 -29.61 -7.92 35.61
N SER A 111 -30.89 -7.59 35.48
CA SER A 111 -31.74 -7.99 34.34
C SER A 111 -31.34 -7.33 33.01
N CYS A 112 -30.69 -6.15 33.05
CA CYS A 112 -30.12 -5.48 31.88
C CYS A 112 -28.84 -6.17 31.34
N GLN A 113 -28.37 -7.27 31.95
CA GLN A 113 -27.34 -8.14 31.35
C GLN A 113 -27.78 -8.74 30.01
N SER A 114 -29.04 -8.52 29.61
CA SER A 114 -29.61 -9.06 28.40
C SER A 114 -29.85 -8.07 27.26
N LEU A 115 -29.51 -6.79 27.38
CA LEU A 115 -29.51 -5.86 26.24
C LEU A 115 -28.39 -6.27 25.27
N ARG A 116 -28.74 -7.00 24.22
CA ARG A 116 -27.78 -7.63 23.29
C ARG A 116 -27.77 -7.00 21.91
N LEU A 117 -28.91 -6.50 21.46
CA LEU A 117 -29.12 -6.12 20.07
C LEU A 117 -29.73 -4.73 19.98
N LEU A 118 -29.09 -3.89 19.19
CA LEU A 118 -29.59 -2.59 18.75
C LEU A 118 -29.79 -2.65 17.24
N PHE A 119 -31.00 -2.38 16.78
CA PHE A 119 -31.31 -2.23 15.36
C PHE A 119 -31.65 -0.77 15.06
N ILE A 120 -31.06 -0.23 14.00
CA ILE A 120 -31.28 1.10 13.47
C ILE A 120 -31.67 0.94 12.01
N ASP A 121 -32.77 1.53 11.59
CA ASP A 121 -33.17 1.40 10.19
C ASP A 121 -32.32 2.29 9.27
N GLU A 122 -32.30 3.61 9.52
CA GLU A 122 -31.58 4.57 8.70
C GLU A 122 -30.76 5.55 9.55
N ILE A 123 -29.52 5.79 9.13
CA ILE A 123 -28.65 6.85 9.65
C ILE A 123 -28.33 7.77 8.47
N ARG A 124 -28.77 9.03 8.54
CA ARG A 124 -28.36 10.08 7.60
C ARG A 124 -27.58 11.15 8.33
N VAL A 125 -26.41 11.49 7.80
CA VAL A 125 -25.54 12.54 8.34
C VAL A 125 -25.09 13.44 7.19
N GLU A 126 -25.26 14.75 7.36
CA GLU A 126 -24.65 15.75 6.47
C GLU A 126 -23.49 16.41 7.20
N VAL A 127 -22.32 16.40 6.57
CA VAL A 127 -21.06 16.88 7.15
C VAL A 127 -20.53 18.01 6.29
N GLU A 128 -20.32 19.17 6.89
CA GLU A 128 -19.58 20.26 6.27
C GLU A 128 -18.11 20.16 6.71
N LEU A 129 -17.21 20.15 5.73
CA LEU A 129 -15.77 20.09 5.94
C LEU A 129 -15.18 21.47 5.71
N SER A 130 -14.62 22.10 6.75
CA SER A 130 -13.89 23.36 6.59
C SER A 130 -12.55 23.35 7.33
N SER A 131 -11.65 24.23 6.90
CA SER A 131 -10.32 24.42 7.49
C SER A 131 -10.30 25.42 8.65
N GLU A 132 -11.45 26.03 8.98
CA GLU A 132 -11.56 27.05 10.03
C GLU A 132 -11.58 26.39 11.43
N GLU A 133 -10.92 27.02 12.42
CA GLU A 133 -10.91 26.51 13.78
C GLU A 133 -12.32 26.54 14.39
N VAL A 134 -12.80 25.38 14.86
CA VAL A 134 -14.06 25.29 15.60
C VAL A 134 -13.89 26.01 16.94
N PHE A 135 -14.70 27.04 17.19
CA PHE A 135 -14.78 27.68 18.50
C PHE A 135 -15.16 26.64 19.57
N GLU A 136 -14.33 26.48 20.60
CA GLU A 136 -14.63 25.60 21.74
C GLU A 136 -15.90 26.09 22.45
N HIS A 137 -17.02 25.39 22.25
CA HIS A 137 -18.15 25.50 23.16
C HIS A 137 -17.80 24.80 24.47
N GLY A 138 -17.95 25.52 25.58
CA GLY A 138 -17.54 25.06 26.91
C GLY A 138 -18.07 23.67 27.29
N SER A 139 -17.18 22.89 27.91
CA SER A 139 -17.31 21.49 28.38
C SER A 139 -17.44 20.42 27.30
N ASN A 140 -16.38 19.62 27.11
CA ASN A 140 -16.35 18.41 26.26
C ASN A 140 -17.41 17.39 26.76
N PRO A 141 -18.48 17.08 26.00
CA PRO A 141 -19.46 16.07 26.39
C PRO A 141 -18.85 14.67 26.50
N LEU A 142 -17.83 14.35 25.68
CA LEU A 142 -17.12 13.07 25.74
C LEU A 142 -16.16 12.93 26.94
N SER A 143 -15.64 14.03 27.52
CA SER A 143 -14.76 13.92 28.70
C SER A 143 -15.51 13.47 29.96
N ALA A 144 -16.84 13.63 29.98
CA ALA A 144 -17.70 13.10 31.04
C ALA A 144 -17.80 11.57 31.07
N PHE A 145 -17.24 10.85 30.08
CA PHE A 145 -17.05 9.39 30.16
C PHE A 145 -15.89 8.98 31.07
N GLY A 146 -14.92 9.87 31.32
CA GLY A 146 -13.72 9.59 32.12
C GLY A 146 -13.94 9.60 33.64
N ASP A 147 -14.93 10.35 34.13
CA ASP A 147 -15.17 10.53 35.57
C ASP A 147 -16.18 9.52 36.16
N SER A 148 -16.85 8.72 35.34
CA SER A 148 -17.71 7.64 35.83
C SER A 148 -16.90 6.36 36.03
N THR A 149 -16.92 5.84 37.26
CA THR A 149 -16.31 4.55 37.62
C THR A 149 -16.68 3.48 36.60
N TYR A 150 -15.69 2.72 36.09
CA TYR A 150 -15.90 1.65 35.12
C TYR A 150 -16.95 0.66 35.63
N GLY A 151 -18.17 0.82 35.12
CA GLY A 151 -19.38 0.29 35.74
C GLY A 151 -20.06 -0.77 34.88
N PHE A 152 -21.21 -1.22 35.36
CA PHE A 152 -22.05 -2.18 34.64
C PHE A 152 -22.48 -1.67 33.25
N ALA A 153 -22.84 -0.39 33.13
CA ALA A 153 -23.25 0.20 31.84
C ALA A 153 -22.15 0.08 30.77
N ASN A 154 -20.88 0.27 31.14
CA ASN A 154 -19.75 0.09 30.22
C ASN A 154 -19.64 -1.37 29.76
N ARG A 155 -19.75 -2.31 30.72
CA ARG A 155 -19.72 -3.75 30.41
C ARG A 155 -20.89 -4.21 29.52
N VAL A 156 -22.07 -3.59 29.64
CA VAL A 156 -23.20 -3.86 28.76
C VAL A 156 -22.94 -3.29 27.36
N ALA A 157 -22.52 -2.02 27.24
CA ALA A 157 -22.21 -1.40 25.96
C ALA A 157 -21.10 -2.15 25.19
N GLU A 158 -20.08 -2.65 25.90
CA GLU A 158 -19.05 -3.51 25.32
C GLU A 158 -19.61 -4.81 24.73
N GLY A 159 -20.62 -5.41 25.38
CA GLY A 159 -21.27 -6.65 24.93
C GLY A 159 -22.33 -6.46 23.82
N MET A 160 -22.88 -5.25 23.66
CA MET A 160 -23.93 -4.98 22.68
C MET A 160 -23.47 -5.21 21.22
N SER A 161 -24.40 -5.70 20.41
CA SER A 161 -24.30 -5.77 18.96
C SER A 161 -25.26 -4.77 18.31
N LEU A 162 -24.82 -4.16 17.22
CA LEU A 162 -25.51 -3.11 16.47
C LEU A 162 -25.76 -3.57 15.04
N TYR A 163 -26.94 -3.28 14.50
CA TYR A 163 -27.30 -3.52 13.11
C TYR A 163 -27.94 -2.27 12.56
N VAL A 164 -27.47 -1.82 11.41
CA VAL A 164 -27.96 -0.65 10.69
C VAL A 164 -28.31 -1.07 9.27
N ASN A 165 -29.54 -0.79 8.81
CA ASN A 165 -29.96 -1.17 7.46
C ASN A 165 -29.46 -0.15 6.42
N SER A 166 -29.47 1.15 6.72
CA SER A 166 -29.00 2.17 5.79
C SER A 166 -28.13 3.18 6.52
N VAL A 167 -26.94 3.46 5.98
CA VAL A 167 -26.08 4.55 6.43
C VAL A 167 -25.77 5.42 5.22
N GLU A 168 -26.15 6.69 5.28
CA GLU A 168 -25.87 7.69 4.26
C GLU A 168 -25.16 8.87 4.92
N ILE A 169 -23.89 9.06 4.58
CA ILE A 169 -23.10 10.21 5.04
C ILE A 169 -22.76 11.05 3.83
N ASN A 170 -23.34 12.25 3.75
CA ASN A 170 -23.05 13.22 2.71
C ASN A 170 -22.06 14.24 3.26
N PHE A 171 -21.02 14.55 2.50
CA PHE A 171 -20.02 15.52 2.90
C PHE A 171 -19.81 16.57 1.79
N ASP A 172 -19.76 17.83 2.21
CA ASP A 172 -19.57 19.00 1.35
C ASP A 172 -18.44 19.86 1.94
N SER A 173 -17.48 20.26 1.11
CA SER A 173 -16.42 21.20 1.52
C SER A 173 -16.51 22.56 0.84
N GLY A 174 -17.57 22.80 0.06
CA GLY A 174 -17.71 23.94 -0.84
C GLY A 174 -16.93 23.79 -2.15
N VAL A 175 -15.90 22.94 -2.19
CA VAL A 175 -15.10 22.65 -3.41
C VAL A 175 -15.51 21.32 -4.04
N PHE A 176 -15.86 20.33 -3.22
CA PHE A 176 -16.34 19.03 -3.69
C PHE A 176 -17.47 18.53 -2.80
N ARG A 177 -18.30 17.66 -3.38
CA ARG A 177 -19.34 16.90 -2.69
C ARG A 177 -19.05 15.42 -2.84
N GLY A 178 -19.26 14.66 -1.79
CA GLY A 178 -19.25 13.21 -1.88
C GLY A 178 -20.23 12.58 -0.90
N SER A 179 -20.47 11.29 -1.10
CA SER A 179 -21.38 10.52 -0.27
C SER A 179 -20.83 9.12 0.01
N LEU A 180 -21.01 8.68 1.24
CA LEU A 180 -20.80 7.31 1.67
C LEU A 180 -22.16 6.70 1.97
N ALA A 181 -22.60 5.80 1.09
CA ALA A 181 -23.81 5.03 1.27
C ALA A 181 -23.47 3.55 1.52
N LEU A 182 -23.93 3.01 2.65
CA LEU A 182 -23.88 1.59 3.02
C LEU A 182 -25.29 1.04 3.12
N THR A 183 -25.53 -0.12 2.53
CA THR A 183 -26.83 -0.80 2.54
C THR A 183 -26.98 -1.80 3.69
N LYS A 184 -25.92 -2.02 4.45
CA LYS A 184 -25.96 -2.71 5.73
C LYS A 184 -24.68 -2.40 6.48
N LEU A 185 -24.78 -2.18 7.78
CA LEU A 185 -23.66 -2.15 8.70
C LEU A 185 -24.04 -2.94 9.94
N ALA A 186 -23.29 -3.98 10.28
CA ALA A 186 -23.46 -4.71 11.52
C ALA A 186 -22.16 -4.69 12.32
N VAL A 187 -22.27 -4.62 13.64
CA VAL A 187 -21.18 -4.72 14.59
C VAL A 187 -21.62 -5.70 15.67
N GLU A 188 -21.00 -6.86 15.71
CA GLU A 188 -21.39 -7.97 16.57
C GLU A 188 -20.29 -8.28 17.58
N SER A 189 -20.67 -8.52 18.83
CA SER A 189 -19.77 -9.07 19.84
C SER A 189 -19.66 -10.58 19.65
N LYS A 190 -18.45 -11.11 19.51
CA LYS A 190 -18.17 -12.52 19.20
C LYS A 190 -17.42 -13.20 20.33
N SER A 191 -17.40 -14.53 20.34
CA SER A 191 -16.46 -15.29 21.18
C SER A 191 -15.04 -15.24 20.63
N ALA A 192 -14.08 -15.75 21.41
CA ALA A 192 -12.68 -15.89 20.97
C ALA A 192 -12.52 -16.78 19.71
N GLY A 193 -13.49 -17.67 19.44
CA GLY A 193 -13.55 -18.46 18.21
C GLY A 193 -14.29 -17.78 17.06
N TRP A 194 -14.59 -16.48 17.17
CA TRP A 194 -15.37 -15.69 16.20
C TRP A 194 -16.80 -16.20 15.97
N GLN A 195 -17.35 -16.92 16.95
CA GLN A 195 -18.72 -17.45 16.87
C GLN A 195 -19.71 -16.52 17.57
N THR A 196 -20.93 -16.49 17.06
CA THR A 196 -22.04 -15.83 17.76
C THR A 196 -22.39 -16.64 19.00
N VAL A 197 -22.42 -15.98 20.15
CA VAL A 197 -22.74 -16.62 21.43
C VAL A 197 -23.99 -16.00 22.03
N SER A 198 -24.79 -16.83 22.69
CA SER A 198 -25.99 -16.37 23.39
C SER A 198 -25.57 -15.55 24.62
N ASP A 199 -24.68 -16.04 25.46
CA ASP A 199 -24.29 -15.35 26.69
C ASP A 199 -23.08 -14.41 26.49
N LEU A 200 -23.27 -13.12 26.82
CA LEU A 200 -22.27 -12.04 26.72
C LEU A 200 -21.00 -12.30 27.54
N ARG A 201 -21.06 -13.17 28.56
CA ARG A 201 -19.84 -13.54 29.31
C ARG A 201 -18.84 -14.30 28.45
N TYR A 202 -19.29 -14.98 27.40
CA TYR A 202 -18.42 -15.69 26.46
C TYR A 202 -17.87 -14.79 25.33
N THR A 203 -18.31 -13.53 25.24
CA THR A 203 -17.70 -12.55 24.30
C THR A 203 -16.46 -11.87 24.86
N ARG A 204 -16.05 -12.25 26.08
CA ARG A 204 -14.87 -11.70 26.75
C ARG A 204 -14.04 -12.78 27.41
N LEU A 205 -12.72 -12.56 27.48
CA LEU A 205 -11.81 -13.37 28.27
C LEU A 205 -11.18 -12.49 29.35
N GLU A 206 -11.29 -12.92 30.60
CA GLU A 206 -10.77 -12.19 31.75
C GLU A 206 -9.54 -12.92 32.31
N ASP A 207 -8.45 -12.18 32.52
CA ASP A 207 -7.31 -12.63 33.31
C ASP A 207 -7.27 -11.86 34.63
N THR A 208 -7.75 -12.53 35.68
CA THR A 208 -7.86 -11.97 37.03
C THR A 208 -6.52 -11.76 37.71
N LYS A 209 -5.42 -12.37 37.22
CA LYS A 209 -4.08 -12.19 37.80
C LYS A 209 -3.45 -10.87 37.37
N ASP A 210 -3.57 -10.54 36.09
CA ASP A 210 -3.00 -9.32 35.51
C ASP A 210 -4.02 -8.17 35.39
N ASN A 211 -5.28 -8.38 35.80
CA ASN A 211 -6.41 -7.46 35.57
C ASN A 211 -6.58 -7.10 34.09
N LYS A 212 -6.45 -8.09 33.19
CA LYS A 212 -6.59 -7.89 31.74
C LYS A 212 -7.92 -8.44 31.24
N LEU A 213 -8.49 -7.73 30.27
CA LEU A 213 -9.75 -8.05 29.61
C LEU A 213 -9.52 -8.09 28.10
N LEU A 214 -10.03 -9.14 27.48
CA LEU A 214 -9.97 -9.41 26.04
C LEU A 214 -11.38 -9.33 25.46
N LEU A 215 -11.60 -8.48 24.47
CA LEU A 215 -12.89 -8.29 23.80
C LEU A 215 -12.77 -8.59 22.30
N PHE A 216 -13.79 -9.24 21.74
CA PHE A 216 -13.85 -9.60 20.33
C PHE A 216 -15.09 -8.98 19.69
N LYS A 217 -14.88 -8.09 18.72
CA LYS A 217 -15.95 -7.51 17.91
C LYS A 217 -15.71 -7.78 16.44
N MET A 218 -16.77 -8.08 15.72
CA MET A 218 -16.75 -8.27 14.27
C MET A 218 -17.72 -7.26 13.65
N ALA A 219 -17.23 -6.39 12.77
CA ALA A 219 -18.11 -5.55 11.98
C ALA A 219 -18.13 -6.04 10.53
N TYR A 220 -19.25 -5.90 9.85
CA TYR A 220 -19.30 -6.09 8.40
C TYR A 220 -20.25 -5.09 7.77
N PHE A 221 -19.90 -4.66 6.56
CA PHE A 221 -20.74 -3.77 5.77
C PHE A 221 -20.94 -4.33 4.37
N PHE A 222 -22.00 -3.86 3.72
CA PHE A 222 -22.30 -4.18 2.34
C PHE A 222 -22.72 -2.93 1.56
N LYS A 223 -22.20 -2.80 0.32
CA LYS A 223 -22.56 -1.75 -0.63
C LYS A 223 -22.87 -2.35 -2.00
N TYR A 224 -24.13 -2.29 -2.43
CA TYR A 224 -24.59 -2.88 -3.71
C TYR A 224 -23.84 -2.33 -4.93
N LEU A 225 -23.69 -1.00 -5.05
CA LEU A 225 -23.18 -0.37 -6.27
C LEU A 225 -21.73 -0.75 -6.62
N MET A 226 -20.92 -1.06 -5.61
CA MET A 226 -19.51 -1.46 -5.79
C MET A 226 -19.28 -2.95 -5.57
N ILE A 227 -20.33 -3.71 -5.24
CA ILE A 227 -20.26 -5.12 -4.77
C ILE A 227 -19.17 -5.27 -3.68
N LEU A 228 -19.04 -4.25 -2.83
CA LEU A 228 -18.01 -4.23 -1.81
C LEU A 228 -18.57 -4.85 -0.53
N LEU A 229 -18.09 -6.04 -0.22
CA LEU A 229 -18.24 -6.67 1.08
C LEU A 229 -16.96 -6.43 1.88
N GLY A 230 -17.10 -5.88 3.08
CA GLY A 230 -15.99 -5.67 3.98
C GLY A 230 -16.28 -6.22 5.35
N THR A 231 -15.31 -6.95 5.90
CA THR A 231 -15.38 -7.51 7.26
C THR A 231 -14.21 -6.98 8.10
N PHE A 232 -14.50 -6.57 9.31
CA PHE A 232 -13.57 -6.05 10.29
C PHE A 232 -13.58 -6.96 11.51
N TYR A 233 -12.40 -7.32 11.97
CA TYR A 233 -12.18 -8.06 13.19
C TYR A 233 -11.41 -7.17 14.15
N PHE A 234 -12.00 -6.95 15.31
CA PHE A 234 -11.43 -6.17 16.40
C PHE A 234 -11.15 -7.10 17.57
N MET A 235 -9.89 -7.15 17.99
CA MET A 235 -9.48 -7.79 19.23
C MET A 235 -8.89 -6.71 20.13
N ILE A 236 -9.55 -6.43 21.24
CA ILE A 236 -9.23 -5.28 22.09
C ILE A 236 -8.75 -5.79 23.45
N TYR A 237 -7.59 -5.30 23.87
CA TYR A 237 -7.05 -5.50 25.21
C TYR A 237 -7.34 -4.29 26.05
N ALA A 238 -8.04 -4.49 27.15
CA ALA A 238 -8.34 -3.45 28.10
C ALA A 238 -7.92 -3.87 29.52
N ASN A 239 -7.70 -2.89 30.38
CA ASN A 239 -7.56 -3.13 31.80
C ASN A 239 -8.96 -3.33 32.41
N GLN A 240 -9.12 -4.41 33.19
CA GLN A 240 -10.39 -4.83 33.77
C GLN A 240 -10.93 -3.84 34.82
N LYS A 241 -10.06 -3.06 35.47
CA LYS A 241 -10.44 -2.15 36.56
C LYS A 241 -10.98 -0.81 36.08
N ASP A 242 -10.37 -0.25 35.04
CA ASP A 242 -10.67 1.10 34.53
C ASP A 242 -11.24 1.09 33.09
N GLY A 243 -11.27 -0.07 32.41
CA GLY A 243 -11.73 -0.20 31.02
C GLY A 243 -10.77 0.37 29.99
N ARG A 244 -9.57 0.78 30.40
CA ARG A 244 -8.64 1.48 29.53
C ARG A 244 -8.05 0.53 28.50
N VAL A 245 -8.14 0.88 27.22
CA VAL A 245 -7.51 0.10 26.13
C VAL A 245 -5.98 0.16 26.26
N LEU A 246 -5.37 -1.00 26.39
CA LEU A 246 -3.92 -1.21 26.47
C LEU A 246 -3.34 -1.46 25.08
N ASN A 247 -3.93 -2.40 24.35
CA ASN A 247 -3.50 -2.82 23.02
C ASN A 247 -4.71 -3.24 22.17
N GLY A 248 -4.52 -3.37 20.86
CA GLY A 248 -5.57 -3.88 19.99
C GLY A 248 -5.06 -4.38 18.66
N ARG A 249 -5.72 -5.41 18.13
CA ARG A 249 -5.53 -5.88 16.77
C ARG A 249 -6.78 -5.57 15.97
N ILE A 250 -6.62 -4.83 14.88
CA ILE A 250 -7.69 -4.58 13.92
C ILE A 250 -7.31 -5.26 12.61
N GLN A 251 -8.20 -6.07 12.06
CA GLN A 251 -8.02 -6.73 10.77
C GLN A 251 -9.21 -6.45 9.86
N ILE A 252 -8.94 -5.90 8.69
CA ILE A 252 -9.92 -5.59 7.66
C ILE A 252 -9.71 -6.57 6.51
N LEU A 253 -10.78 -7.24 6.09
CA LEU A 253 -10.82 -8.12 4.94
C LEU A 253 -11.80 -7.54 3.91
N LEU A 254 -11.31 -7.33 2.70
CA LEU A 254 -12.08 -6.88 1.54
C LEU A 254 -11.91 -7.91 0.42
N ASP A 255 -12.98 -8.28 -0.27
CA ASP A 255 -12.92 -9.34 -1.28
C ASP A 255 -12.36 -8.81 -2.61
N HIS A 256 -13.15 -8.01 -3.33
CA HIS A 256 -12.80 -7.45 -4.63
C HIS A 256 -13.07 -5.95 -4.65
N ILE A 257 -12.12 -5.18 -5.19
CA ILE A 257 -12.27 -3.74 -5.42
C ILE A 257 -12.05 -3.49 -6.91
N LEU A 258 -13.05 -2.92 -7.58
CA LEU A 258 -12.93 -2.43 -8.95
C LEU A 258 -12.88 -0.90 -8.92
N TRP A 259 -11.83 -0.34 -9.50
CA TRP A 259 -11.68 1.11 -9.66
C TRP A 259 -11.47 1.43 -11.13
N ILE A 260 -12.36 2.24 -11.69
CA ILE A 260 -12.29 2.70 -13.08
C ILE A 260 -12.22 4.22 -13.01
N ALA A 261 -11.21 4.80 -13.64
CA ALA A 261 -11.01 6.24 -13.68
C ALA A 261 -10.61 6.71 -15.09
N THR A 262 -11.17 7.84 -15.51
CA THR A 262 -10.67 8.59 -16.67
C THR A 262 -9.58 9.58 -16.24
N LEU A 263 -8.74 10.06 -17.17
CA LEU A 263 -7.72 11.06 -16.86
C LEU A 263 -8.28 12.33 -16.16
N PRO A 264 -9.40 12.94 -16.60
CA PRO A 264 -10.06 14.02 -15.84
C PRO A 264 -10.40 13.64 -14.39
N GLN A 265 -10.91 12.42 -14.15
CA GLN A 265 -11.24 11.96 -12.80
C GLN A 265 -10.00 11.79 -11.93
N VAL A 266 -8.87 11.33 -12.49
CA VAL A 266 -7.58 11.28 -11.78
C VAL A 266 -7.12 12.68 -11.38
N ARG A 267 -7.24 13.67 -12.27
CA ARG A 267 -6.91 15.08 -11.95
C ARG A 267 -7.79 15.62 -10.84
N SER A 268 -9.10 15.37 -10.89
CA SER A 268 -10.02 15.73 -9.80
C SER A 268 -9.66 15.03 -8.48
N ALA A 269 -9.24 13.77 -8.52
CA ALA A 269 -8.80 13.04 -7.34
C ALA A 269 -7.51 13.62 -6.72
N ILE A 270 -6.56 14.08 -7.54
CA ILE A 270 -5.34 14.79 -7.07
C ILE A 270 -5.72 16.10 -6.37
N ALA A 271 -6.57 16.92 -6.99
CA ALA A 271 -7.03 18.17 -6.39
C ALA A 271 -7.83 17.93 -5.08
N PHE A 272 -8.65 16.88 -5.07
CA PHE A 272 -9.37 16.43 -3.88
C PHE A 272 -8.43 16.00 -2.74
N TYR A 273 -7.39 15.22 -3.05
CA TYR A 273 -6.38 14.81 -2.07
C TYR A 273 -5.71 16.02 -1.42
N ASP A 274 -5.28 17.01 -2.21
CA ASP A 274 -4.66 18.23 -1.70
C ASP A 274 -5.55 18.97 -0.72
N HIS A 275 -6.82 19.10 -1.08
CA HIS A 275 -7.80 19.77 -0.26
C HIS A 275 -8.01 19.02 1.07
N ILE A 276 -8.21 17.69 1.04
CA ILE A 276 -8.35 16.87 2.26
C ILE A 276 -7.07 16.95 3.12
N MET A 277 -5.89 16.88 2.51
CA MET A 277 -4.64 16.93 3.26
C MET A 277 -4.44 18.31 3.90
N SER A 278 -4.90 19.39 3.25
CA SER A 278 -4.90 20.73 3.84
C SER A 278 -5.81 20.82 5.08
N ILE A 279 -7.00 20.20 5.04
CA ILE A 279 -7.93 20.12 6.18
C ILE A 279 -7.30 19.31 7.32
N ILE A 280 -6.73 18.14 7.02
CA ILE A 280 -6.07 17.28 8.02
C ILE A 280 -4.90 18.02 8.70
N LYS A 281 -4.15 18.83 7.94
CA LYS A 281 -3.04 19.62 8.47
C LYS A 281 -3.46 20.82 9.29
N ALA A 282 -4.54 21.49 8.89
CA ALA A 282 -5.11 22.62 9.61
C ALA A 282 -5.78 22.16 10.92
N SER A 283 -6.30 20.94 10.96
CA SER A 283 -6.94 20.42 12.16
C SER A 283 -5.95 20.36 13.33
N PRO A 284 -6.37 20.78 14.55
CA PRO A 284 -5.55 20.62 15.73
C PRO A 284 -5.20 19.15 15.89
N LYS A 285 -3.90 18.86 15.97
CA LYS A 285 -3.41 17.54 16.39
C LYS A 285 -3.79 17.38 17.85
N LYS A 286 -5.03 17.01 18.15
CA LYS A 286 -5.39 16.30 19.39
C LYS A 286 -4.65 14.98 19.31
N VAL A 287 -3.34 15.01 19.56
CA VAL A 287 -2.56 13.80 19.81
C VAL A 287 -3.32 13.14 20.94
N PRO A 288 -3.94 11.96 20.75
CA PRO A 288 -4.46 11.22 21.87
C PRO A 288 -3.25 11.08 22.78
N LYS A 289 -3.29 11.71 23.97
CA LYS A 289 -2.31 11.46 25.01
C LYS A 289 -2.55 10.01 25.42
N ILE A 290 -2.07 9.07 24.61
CA ILE A 290 -1.90 7.70 25.01
C ILE A 290 -0.84 7.82 26.10
N TYR A 291 -1.29 7.87 27.35
CA TYR A 291 -0.43 7.76 28.50
C TYR A 291 0.26 6.40 28.43
N HIS A 292 1.32 6.26 27.64
CA HIS A 292 2.27 5.17 27.83
C HIS A 292 3.16 5.56 29.02
N THR A 293 2.51 5.67 30.18
CA THR A 293 3.15 5.77 31.48
C THR A 293 2.96 4.41 32.14
N GLN A 294 3.66 3.41 31.64
CA GLN A 294 4.25 2.40 32.50
C GLN A 294 5.38 1.71 31.73
N ILE A 295 6.58 1.93 32.27
CA ILE A 295 7.76 1.13 32.04
C ILE A 295 7.35 -0.32 32.33
N VAL A 296 7.18 -1.15 31.31
CA VAL A 296 7.35 -2.59 31.51
C VAL A 296 8.84 -2.75 31.73
N GLU A 297 9.25 -2.98 32.97
CA GLU A 297 10.53 -3.61 33.24
C GLU A 297 10.54 -4.92 32.45
N ILE A 298 11.24 -4.94 31.32
CA ILE A 298 11.56 -6.18 30.63
C ILE A 298 12.58 -6.88 31.53
N LYS A 299 12.09 -7.70 32.46
CA LYS A 299 12.92 -8.74 33.06
C LYS A 299 13.31 -9.69 31.93
N ILE A 300 14.58 -9.63 31.55
CA ILE A 300 15.24 -10.60 30.68
C ILE A 300 14.86 -12.01 31.17
N PRO A 301 14.38 -12.94 30.33
CA PRO A 301 14.09 -14.29 30.76
C PRO A 301 15.41 -14.95 31.19
N ALA A 302 15.61 -15.08 32.50
CA ALA A 302 16.60 -15.98 33.04
C ALA A 302 16.22 -17.42 32.61
N ALA A 303 17.25 -18.22 32.34
CA ALA A 303 17.15 -19.58 31.84
C ALA A 303 16.10 -20.43 32.58
N LYS A 304 15.40 -21.25 31.79
CA LYS A 304 14.36 -22.21 32.18
C LYS A 304 14.66 -22.89 33.52
N SER A 305 13.84 -22.60 34.53
CA SER A 305 13.60 -23.52 35.64
C SER A 305 12.11 -23.88 35.64
N ASN A 306 11.84 -25.18 35.56
CA ASN A 306 10.50 -25.74 35.54
C ASN A 306 9.78 -25.45 36.86
N SER A 307 8.76 -24.58 36.82
CA SER A 307 7.66 -24.65 37.78
C SER A 307 6.34 -24.36 37.08
N SER A 308 5.42 -25.30 37.25
CA SER A 308 4.09 -25.36 36.66
C SER A 308 3.19 -24.24 37.19
N ILE A 309 2.86 -23.27 36.33
CA ILE A 309 1.79 -22.30 36.60
C ILE A 309 0.79 -22.37 35.44
N THR A 310 -0.37 -22.95 35.72
CA THR A 310 -1.54 -23.02 34.84
C THR A 310 -2.14 -21.62 34.72
N ILE A 311 -1.70 -20.88 33.71
CA ILE A 311 -2.46 -19.77 33.11
C ILE A 311 -3.57 -20.43 32.27
N PRO A 312 -4.81 -19.91 32.19
CA PRO A 312 -5.81 -20.50 31.31
C PRO A 312 -5.26 -20.55 29.88
N ASN A 313 -5.00 -21.75 29.36
CA ASN A 313 -4.32 -21.95 28.08
C ASN A 313 -4.97 -21.12 26.95
N ALA A 314 -6.29 -20.90 26.99
CA ALA A 314 -7.01 -20.10 26.00
C ALA A 314 -6.56 -18.63 25.91
N PHE A 315 -6.24 -17.94 27.01
CA PHE A 315 -5.85 -16.52 26.97
C PHE A 315 -4.50 -16.33 26.26
N ARG A 316 -3.54 -17.23 26.49
CA ARG A 316 -2.22 -17.21 25.84
C ARG A 316 -2.29 -17.40 24.32
N HIS A 317 -3.26 -18.18 23.83
CA HIS A 317 -3.41 -18.41 22.38
C HIS A 317 -3.86 -17.15 21.63
N PHE A 318 -4.60 -16.27 22.31
CA PHE A 318 -5.11 -15.04 21.72
C PHE A 318 -4.31 -13.80 22.14
N ASP A 319 -3.22 -13.96 22.92
CA ASP A 319 -2.46 -12.85 23.52
C ASP A 319 -1.91 -11.88 22.46
N VAL A 320 -2.60 -10.77 22.25
CA VAL A 320 -2.12 -9.66 21.41
C VAL A 320 -1.10 -8.89 22.24
N GLN A 321 0.16 -9.33 22.12
CA GLN A 321 1.28 -8.69 22.80
C GLN A 321 1.45 -7.21 22.44
N ARG A 322 0.92 -6.77 21.28
CA ARG A 322 1.15 -5.44 20.71
C ARG A 322 0.01 -4.96 19.83
N THR A 323 -0.16 -3.63 19.77
CA THR A 323 -1.12 -3.02 18.86
C THR A 323 -0.70 -3.24 17.41
N SER A 324 -1.63 -3.67 16.56
CA SER A 324 -1.37 -3.90 15.14
C SER A 324 -2.62 -3.72 14.29
N TYR A 325 -2.44 -3.25 13.06
CA TYR A 325 -3.52 -3.00 12.11
C TYR A 325 -3.21 -3.74 10.81
N HIS A 326 -4.21 -4.45 10.28
CA HIS A 326 -4.04 -5.34 9.14
C HIS A 326 -5.16 -5.07 8.15
N VAL A 327 -4.81 -4.89 6.88
CA VAL A 327 -5.76 -4.78 5.79
C VAL A 327 -5.41 -5.84 4.77
N CYS A 328 -6.37 -6.65 4.35
CA CYS A 328 -6.21 -7.64 3.31
C CYS A 328 -7.28 -7.42 2.26
N VAL A 329 -6.86 -7.35 1.00
CA VAL A 329 -7.75 -7.24 -0.14
C VAL A 329 -7.51 -8.42 -1.07
N GLY A 330 -8.56 -9.18 -1.38
CA GLY A 330 -8.46 -10.37 -2.23
C GLY A 330 -7.96 -10.02 -3.63
N ARG A 331 -8.55 -9.01 -4.28
CA ARG A 331 -8.10 -8.49 -5.56
C ARG A 331 -8.52 -7.03 -5.76
N ILE A 332 -7.64 -6.24 -6.38
CA ILE A 332 -7.95 -4.87 -6.81
C ILE A 332 -7.70 -4.76 -8.31
N ASP A 333 -8.71 -4.42 -9.08
CA ASP A 333 -8.61 -4.16 -10.52
C ASP A 333 -8.74 -2.65 -10.75
N PHE A 334 -7.65 -2.04 -11.21
CA PHE A 334 -7.59 -0.63 -11.61
C PHE A 334 -7.65 -0.53 -13.13
N HIS A 335 -8.58 0.25 -13.65
CA HIS A 335 -8.69 0.60 -15.06
C HIS A 335 -8.49 2.10 -15.21
N LEU A 336 -7.44 2.49 -15.92
CA LEU A 336 -7.22 3.86 -16.34
C LEU A 336 -7.58 3.98 -17.81
N CYS A 337 -8.57 4.82 -18.11
CA CYS A 337 -9.07 5.04 -19.46
C CYS A 337 -8.78 6.45 -19.94
N ASP A 338 -8.54 6.57 -21.23
CA ASP A 338 -8.62 7.83 -21.95
C ASP A 338 -10.07 8.34 -22.03
N ASP A 339 -10.24 9.60 -22.41
CA ASP A 339 -11.55 10.23 -22.60
C ASP A 339 -11.82 10.48 -24.09
N ASP A 340 -13.03 10.17 -24.55
CA ASP A 340 -13.43 10.05 -25.98
C ASP A 340 -13.57 11.42 -26.69
N GLN A 341 -13.21 12.53 -26.02
CA GLN A 341 -13.55 13.89 -26.48
C GLN A 341 -12.41 14.67 -27.17
N THR A 342 -11.23 14.09 -27.39
CA THR A 342 -10.04 14.86 -27.81
C THR A 342 -9.40 14.36 -29.12
N ILE A 343 -10.15 14.38 -30.22
CA ILE A 343 -9.67 13.91 -31.54
C ILE A 343 -8.49 14.74 -32.11
N ASN A 344 -8.25 15.96 -31.61
CA ASN A 344 -7.17 16.86 -32.08
C ASN A 344 -5.94 16.95 -31.16
N SER A 345 -5.80 16.08 -30.15
CA SER A 345 -4.76 16.20 -29.11
C SER A 345 -3.60 15.21 -29.23
N HIS A 346 -3.35 14.62 -30.39
CA HIS A 346 -2.33 13.57 -30.54
C HIS A 346 -1.36 13.80 -31.71
N PRO A 347 -0.14 13.24 -31.64
CA PRO A 347 0.82 13.22 -32.75
C PRO A 347 0.26 12.57 -34.03
N VAL A 348 0.82 12.94 -35.18
CA VAL A 348 0.33 12.48 -36.50
C VAL A 348 0.44 10.97 -36.70
N ASP A 349 1.43 10.33 -36.08
CA ASP A 349 1.68 8.89 -36.11
C ASP A 349 1.11 8.16 -34.89
N TRP A 350 0.18 8.78 -34.17
CA TRP A 350 -0.49 8.18 -33.01
C TRP A 350 -1.47 7.10 -33.45
N ASP A 351 -1.32 5.90 -32.88
CA ASP A 351 -2.03 4.69 -33.29
C ASP A 351 -2.90 4.09 -32.17
N ILE A 352 -3.24 4.88 -31.14
CA ILE A 352 -4.01 4.43 -29.96
C ILE A 352 -5.31 5.22 -29.88
N ASP A 353 -6.45 4.53 -30.04
CA ASP A 353 -7.77 5.13 -30.04
C ASP A 353 -8.51 4.84 -28.73
N CYS A 354 -8.72 5.86 -27.89
CA CYS A 354 -9.30 5.73 -26.55
C CYS A 354 -8.60 4.66 -25.69
N GLY A 355 -7.30 4.87 -25.43
CA GLY A 355 -6.45 3.89 -24.75
C GLY A 355 -6.92 3.55 -23.34
N ALA A 356 -6.82 2.27 -22.95
CA ALA A 356 -7.13 1.78 -21.61
C ALA A 356 -6.04 0.83 -21.11
N LEU A 357 -5.62 1.04 -19.86
CA LEU A 357 -4.64 0.22 -19.15
C LEU A 357 -5.27 -0.42 -17.92
N GLN A 358 -5.13 -1.74 -17.79
CA GLN A 358 -5.55 -2.47 -16.60
C GLN A 358 -4.35 -2.87 -15.73
N VAL A 359 -4.46 -2.59 -14.42
CA VAL A 359 -3.53 -3.06 -13.39
C VAL A 359 -4.31 -3.86 -12.34
N SER A 360 -3.95 -5.12 -12.14
CA SER A 360 -4.57 -6.01 -11.15
C SER A 360 -3.60 -6.32 -10.02
N LEU A 361 -3.98 -6.03 -8.78
CA LEU A 361 -3.24 -6.42 -7.57
C LEU A 361 -3.93 -7.64 -6.95
N VAL A 362 -3.18 -8.72 -6.70
CA VAL A 362 -3.73 -9.98 -6.17
C VAL A 362 -3.24 -10.20 -4.74
N ARG A 363 -4.19 -10.46 -3.83
CA ARG A 363 -3.96 -10.70 -2.38
C ARG A 363 -3.08 -9.60 -1.76
N LEU A 364 -3.49 -8.34 -1.89
CA LEU A 364 -2.85 -7.23 -1.21
C LEU A 364 -2.99 -7.40 0.30
N SER A 365 -1.90 -7.18 1.03
CA SER A 365 -1.88 -7.10 2.48
C SER A 365 -1.06 -5.90 2.94
N LEU A 366 -1.59 -5.16 3.90
CA LEU A 366 -0.95 -4.03 4.54
C LEU A 366 -1.01 -4.25 6.05
N ASP A 367 0.15 -4.39 6.66
CA ASP A 367 0.31 -4.56 8.11
C ASP A 367 1.03 -3.34 8.69
N PHE A 368 0.39 -2.67 9.63
CA PHE A 368 0.95 -1.52 10.32
C PHE A 368 1.16 -1.83 11.80
N TYR A 369 2.39 -1.66 12.24
CA TYR A 369 2.82 -1.86 13.62
C TYR A 369 3.35 -0.53 14.18
N PRO A 370 2.54 0.21 14.97
CA PRO A 370 2.89 1.55 15.43
C PRO A 370 4.06 1.59 16.42
N SER A 371 4.31 0.51 17.16
CA SER A 371 5.35 0.50 18.19
C SER A 371 5.94 -0.88 18.41
N ASN A 372 7.24 -1.01 18.13
CA ASN A 372 8.02 -2.22 18.30
C ASN A 372 9.41 -1.94 18.83
N ILE A 373 10.00 -2.86 19.58
CA ILE A 373 11.44 -2.81 19.86
C ILE A 373 12.23 -2.84 18.55
N ALA A 374 13.11 -1.87 18.32
CA ALA A 374 13.81 -1.66 17.04
C ALA A 374 14.68 -2.86 16.62
N SER A 375 15.26 -3.57 17.58
CA SER A 375 16.14 -4.73 17.35
C SER A 375 15.39 -6.06 17.16
N SER A 376 14.06 -6.06 17.21
CA SER A 376 13.25 -7.29 17.07
C SER A 376 13.47 -7.97 15.72
N ASP A 377 13.52 -9.30 15.75
CA ASP A 377 13.61 -10.20 14.60
C ASP A 377 12.29 -10.36 13.83
N ARG A 378 11.18 -9.86 14.39
CA ARG A 378 9.83 -9.83 13.80
C ARG A 378 9.19 -11.21 13.62
N SER A 379 9.72 -12.24 14.26
CA SER A 379 9.19 -13.62 14.23
C SER A 379 7.77 -13.76 14.78
N ASN A 380 7.34 -12.83 15.65
CA ASN A 380 5.99 -12.83 16.22
C ASN A 380 4.97 -12.02 15.39
N TRP A 381 5.36 -11.51 14.22
CA TRP A 381 4.46 -10.76 13.35
C TRP A 381 3.55 -11.70 12.56
N ILE A 382 2.42 -11.17 12.12
CA ILE A 382 1.46 -11.94 11.33
C ILE A 382 2.11 -12.30 9.99
N ARG A 383 2.01 -13.58 9.58
CA ARG A 383 2.59 -14.14 8.34
C ARG A 383 4.12 -14.16 8.29
N TYR A 384 4.78 -14.00 9.44
CA TYR A 384 6.20 -14.29 9.57
C TYR A 384 6.37 -15.54 10.44
N ASP A 385 6.83 -16.62 9.83
CA ASP A 385 7.09 -17.86 10.56
C ASP A 385 8.49 -17.88 11.20
N ASN A 386 9.40 -17.03 10.69
CA ASN A 386 10.80 -16.90 11.11
C ASN A 386 11.27 -15.45 11.01
N ALA A 387 12.48 -15.18 11.50
CA ALA A 387 13.14 -13.89 11.32
C ALA A 387 13.22 -13.50 9.84
N ASN A 388 12.85 -12.26 9.49
CA ASN A 388 12.84 -11.81 8.11
C ASN A 388 14.17 -11.16 7.68
N ASP A 389 14.47 -11.19 6.38
CA ASP A 389 15.71 -10.63 5.82
C ASP A 389 15.85 -9.12 6.10
N CYS A 390 14.73 -8.40 6.07
CA CYS A 390 14.68 -6.99 6.41
C CYS A 390 15.12 -6.74 7.87
N ALA A 391 14.75 -7.60 8.83
CA ALA A 391 15.12 -7.44 10.24
C ALA A 391 16.62 -7.64 10.42
N SER A 392 17.18 -8.65 9.75
CA SER A 392 18.62 -8.91 9.73
C SER A 392 19.39 -7.73 9.12
N TRP A 393 18.84 -7.10 8.08
CA TRP A 393 19.42 -5.88 7.50
C TRP A 393 19.32 -4.67 8.44
N VAL A 394 18.14 -4.44 9.05
CA VAL A 394 17.94 -3.37 10.04
C VAL A 394 18.87 -3.54 11.24
N GLN A 395 19.09 -4.76 11.72
CA GLN A 395 20.05 -5.01 12.81
C GLN A 395 21.47 -4.55 12.47
N LYS A 396 21.93 -4.76 11.22
CA LYS A 396 23.24 -4.24 10.77
C LYS A 396 23.28 -2.71 10.74
N ILE A 397 22.20 -2.06 10.30
CA ILE A 397 22.08 -0.60 10.30
C ILE A 397 22.11 -0.04 11.72
N LEU A 398 21.37 -0.67 12.64
CA LEU A 398 21.35 -0.32 14.06
C LEU A 398 22.76 -0.43 14.66
N GLN A 399 23.46 -1.54 14.41
CA GLN A 399 24.83 -1.74 14.89
C GLN A 399 25.79 -0.67 14.34
N PHE A 400 25.73 -0.38 13.05
CA PHE A 400 26.55 0.66 12.43
C PHE A 400 26.27 2.05 13.03
N HIS A 401 24.99 2.38 13.26
CA HIS A 401 24.62 3.65 13.87
C HIS A 401 25.11 3.74 15.32
N LEU A 402 25.01 2.66 16.10
CA LEU A 402 25.55 2.60 17.45
C LEU A 402 27.06 2.88 17.46
N CYS A 403 27.83 2.21 16.61
CA CYS A 403 29.28 2.46 16.48
C CYS A 403 29.58 3.91 16.12
N LYS A 404 28.78 4.52 15.24
CA LYS A 404 28.91 5.94 14.89
C LYS A 404 28.67 6.85 16.12
N LEU A 405 27.61 6.60 16.89
CA LEU A 405 27.32 7.37 18.10
C LEU A 405 28.47 7.28 19.12
N TYR A 406 29.06 6.10 19.29
CA TYR A 406 30.22 5.92 20.18
C TYR A 406 31.44 6.74 19.76
N ASN A 407 31.66 6.91 18.46
CA ASN A 407 32.79 7.68 17.93
C ASN A 407 32.53 9.20 17.95
N ASP A 408 31.27 9.61 17.78
CA ASP A 408 30.88 11.03 17.70
C ASP A 408 30.69 11.69 19.07
N PHE A 409 30.40 10.91 20.13
CA PHE A 409 30.13 11.41 21.48
C PHE A 409 31.27 11.17 22.46
N ASP A 410 31.39 12.08 23.44
CA ASP A 410 32.36 11.98 24.54
C ASP A 410 32.18 10.69 25.37
N PRO A 411 33.25 10.13 25.95
CA PRO A 411 33.18 8.91 26.78
C PRO A 411 32.22 8.99 27.98
N SER A 412 31.93 10.19 28.48
CA SER A 412 30.96 10.41 29.56
C SER A 412 29.51 10.14 29.15
N ALA A 413 29.19 10.30 27.86
CA ALA A 413 27.85 10.07 27.31
C ALA A 413 27.62 8.58 26.94
N HIS A 414 28.68 7.77 26.85
CA HIS A 414 28.58 6.36 26.46
C HIS A 414 27.70 5.55 27.41
N SER A 415 27.78 5.79 28.71
CA SER A 415 26.93 5.10 29.70
C SER A 415 25.44 5.37 29.49
N GLN A 416 25.08 6.61 29.12
CA GLN A 416 23.70 6.98 28.81
C GLN A 416 23.21 6.33 27.52
N ILE A 417 24.07 6.25 26.50
CA ILE A 417 23.76 5.59 25.22
C ILE A 417 23.45 4.11 25.45
N VAL A 418 24.26 3.40 26.25
CA VAL A 418 24.03 1.98 26.59
C VAL A 418 22.69 1.77 27.30
N GLU A 419 22.30 2.68 28.19
CA GLU A 419 21.05 2.55 28.94
C GLU A 419 19.81 2.83 28.07
N LEU A 420 19.92 3.77 27.13
CA LEU A 420 18.82 4.20 26.27
C LEU A 420 18.66 3.32 25.03
N TRP A 421 19.75 2.75 24.49
CA TRP A 421 19.72 1.97 23.25
C TRP A 421 18.71 0.81 23.23
N PRO A 422 18.59 -0.03 24.28
CA PRO A 422 17.61 -1.12 24.30
C PRO A 422 16.14 -0.65 24.29
N LYS A 423 15.89 0.62 24.64
CA LYS A 423 14.56 1.25 24.68
C LYS A 423 14.19 1.91 23.34
N LEU A 424 15.05 1.80 22.32
CA LEU A 424 14.77 2.30 20.98
C LEU A 424 13.59 1.55 20.36
N MET A 425 12.61 2.31 19.88
CA MET A 425 11.41 1.79 19.26
C MET A 425 11.43 2.04 17.75
N SER A 426 10.63 1.25 17.04
CA SER A 426 10.39 1.33 15.62
C SER A 426 8.90 1.29 15.33
N GLN A 427 8.49 2.07 14.35
CA GLN A 427 7.18 2.00 13.72
C GLN A 427 7.37 1.37 12.34
N ASN A 428 6.58 0.37 12.01
CA ASN A 428 6.75 -0.41 10.79
C ASN A 428 5.47 -0.47 9.96
N CYS A 429 5.60 -0.38 8.64
CA CYS A 429 4.54 -0.66 7.68
C CYS A 429 5.06 -1.72 6.71
N VAL A 430 4.32 -2.81 6.55
CA VAL A 430 4.65 -3.92 5.64
C VAL A 430 3.55 -4.04 4.60
N ILE A 431 3.90 -3.91 3.34
CA ILE A 431 3.00 -4.08 2.19
C ILE A 431 3.43 -5.33 1.45
N ARG A 432 2.50 -6.26 1.21
CA ARG A 432 2.76 -7.46 0.41
C ARG A 432 1.67 -7.70 -0.61
N MET A 433 2.05 -8.12 -1.80
CA MET A 433 1.11 -8.56 -2.84
C MET A 433 1.58 -9.92 -3.36
N HIS A 434 0.64 -10.84 -3.54
CA HIS A 434 0.95 -12.16 -4.08
C HIS A 434 1.33 -12.08 -5.56
N ASP A 435 0.62 -11.25 -6.32
CA ASP A 435 0.91 -11.01 -7.73
C ASP A 435 0.50 -9.58 -8.13
N ILE A 436 1.11 -9.08 -9.19
CA ILE A 436 0.81 -7.79 -9.83
C ILE A 436 0.77 -8.07 -11.33
N ILE A 437 -0.37 -7.77 -11.96
CA ILE A 437 -0.56 -7.99 -13.39
C ILE A 437 -0.82 -6.64 -14.04
N VAL A 438 0.05 -6.22 -14.95
CA VAL A 438 -0.13 -5.02 -15.77
C VAL A 438 -0.33 -5.50 -17.19
N GLN A 439 -1.47 -5.16 -17.79
CA GLN A 439 -1.74 -5.45 -19.19
C GLN A 439 -1.16 -4.36 -20.09
N CYS A 440 -0.79 -4.70 -21.32
CA CYS A 440 -0.49 -3.70 -22.33
C CYS A 440 -1.71 -2.81 -22.58
N VAL A 441 -1.47 -1.59 -23.07
CA VAL A 441 -2.56 -0.68 -23.43
C VAL A 441 -3.42 -1.31 -24.51
N THR A 442 -4.73 -1.13 -24.36
CA THR A 442 -5.75 -1.59 -25.29
C THR A 442 -6.55 -0.41 -25.81
N ASP A 443 -7.20 -0.58 -26.95
CA ASP A 443 -8.06 0.43 -27.59
C ASP A 443 -9.39 -0.21 -27.99
N MET A 444 -10.31 0.59 -28.55
CA MET A 444 -11.61 0.10 -29.03
C MET A 444 -11.51 -0.98 -30.11
N ASN A 445 -10.38 -1.07 -30.83
CA ASN A 445 -10.14 -2.00 -31.92
C ASN A 445 -9.42 -3.28 -31.47
N SER A 446 -9.03 -3.36 -30.19
CA SER A 446 -8.24 -4.45 -29.63
C SER A 446 -9.08 -5.72 -29.49
N LYS A 447 -8.61 -6.80 -30.11
CA LYS A 447 -9.23 -8.12 -29.98
C LYS A 447 -8.79 -8.79 -28.67
N LYS A 448 -9.70 -9.55 -28.05
CA LYS A 448 -9.43 -10.30 -26.80
C LYS A 448 -8.22 -11.24 -26.89
N GLU A 449 -7.93 -11.77 -28.08
CA GLU A 449 -6.78 -12.66 -28.33
C GLU A 449 -5.43 -11.93 -28.42
N ALA A 450 -5.43 -10.59 -28.52
CA ALA A 450 -4.23 -9.76 -28.59
C ALA A 450 -3.81 -9.16 -27.23
N MET A 451 -4.45 -9.57 -26.14
CA MET A 451 -4.15 -9.08 -24.79
C MET A 451 -2.84 -9.68 -24.28
N PHE A 452 -1.80 -8.87 -24.18
CA PHE A 452 -0.52 -9.25 -23.59
C PHE A 452 -0.33 -8.59 -22.23
N ASN A 453 0.40 -9.26 -21.33
CA ASN A 453 0.80 -8.68 -20.06
C ASN A 453 2.12 -7.94 -20.26
N LEU A 454 2.15 -6.65 -19.91
CA LEU A 454 3.34 -5.84 -19.80
C LEU A 454 4.22 -6.31 -18.63
N PHE A 455 3.60 -6.65 -17.50
CA PHE A 455 4.26 -7.13 -16.30
C PHE A 455 3.42 -8.21 -15.63
N MET A 456 4.06 -9.32 -15.22
CA MET A 456 3.43 -10.39 -14.45
C MET A 456 4.51 -11.23 -13.75
N SER A 457 4.14 -11.96 -12.70
CA SER A 457 5.02 -12.97 -12.11
C SER A 457 5.43 -14.06 -13.13
N ASP A 458 6.71 -14.46 -13.10
CA ASP A 458 7.27 -15.57 -13.90
C ASP A 458 7.47 -16.84 -13.05
N ARG A 459 6.61 -17.04 -12.04
CA ARG A 459 6.67 -18.21 -11.15
C ARG A 459 6.19 -19.47 -11.87
N LYS A 460 6.89 -20.57 -11.62
CA LYS A 460 6.42 -21.89 -12.04
C LYS A 460 5.42 -22.41 -10.98
N PRO A 461 4.21 -22.85 -11.38
CA PRO A 461 3.14 -23.21 -10.44
C PRO A 461 3.46 -24.39 -9.49
N ASN A 462 4.53 -25.15 -9.74
CA ASN A 462 4.88 -26.38 -9.01
C ASN A 462 6.13 -26.27 -8.11
N THR A 463 6.64 -25.07 -7.80
CA THR A 463 7.77 -24.89 -6.88
C THR A 463 7.32 -24.51 -5.47
N SER A 464 8.11 -24.86 -4.45
CA SER A 464 7.85 -24.50 -3.04
C SER A 464 7.77 -22.98 -2.80
N GLU A 465 8.22 -22.16 -3.75
CA GLU A 465 8.16 -20.69 -3.75
C GLU A 465 6.78 -20.14 -4.14
N ALA A 466 5.84 -21.00 -4.54
CA ALA A 466 4.53 -20.60 -5.06
C ALA A 466 3.69 -19.77 -4.08
N ASP A 467 3.89 -19.91 -2.76
CA ASP A 467 3.11 -19.18 -1.75
C ASP A 467 3.76 -17.86 -1.27
N SER A 468 4.98 -17.56 -1.70
CA SER A 468 5.66 -16.30 -1.33
C SER A 468 4.99 -15.09 -1.99
N PRO A 469 5.02 -13.89 -1.40
CA PRO A 469 4.51 -12.69 -2.08
C PRO A 469 5.45 -12.25 -3.22
N LEU A 470 4.90 -11.84 -4.37
CA LEU A 470 5.71 -11.27 -5.47
C LEU A 470 6.31 -9.96 -5.03
N PHE A 471 5.56 -9.14 -4.32
CA PHE A 471 5.99 -7.83 -3.87
C PHE A 471 6.00 -7.82 -2.34
N HIS A 472 7.09 -7.39 -1.75
CA HIS A 472 7.22 -7.18 -0.31
C HIS A 472 7.97 -5.87 -0.06
N LEU A 473 7.28 -4.88 0.47
CA LEU A 473 7.84 -3.60 0.85
C LEU A 473 7.72 -3.44 2.36
N GLU A 474 8.83 -3.14 3.02
CA GLU A 474 8.86 -2.83 4.44
C GLU A 474 9.45 -1.45 4.68
N LEU A 475 8.71 -0.63 5.42
CA LEU A 475 9.07 0.71 5.85
C LEU A 475 9.25 0.70 7.36
N ALA A 476 10.35 1.28 7.85
CA ALA A 476 10.63 1.41 9.28
C ALA A 476 11.12 2.82 9.61
N SER A 477 10.54 3.42 10.65
CA SER A 477 11.04 4.65 11.26
C SER A 477 11.38 4.40 12.73
N PHE A 478 12.39 5.10 13.24
CA PHE A 478 12.90 4.89 14.59
C PHE A 478 12.62 6.09 15.49
N TYR A 479 12.30 5.82 16.75
CA TYR A 479 12.08 6.86 17.74
C TYR A 479 12.39 6.36 19.15
N HIS A 480 12.73 7.27 20.05
CA HIS A 480 12.88 6.96 21.47
C HIS A 480 11.67 7.48 22.25
N PRO A 481 10.95 6.64 23.02
CA PRO A 481 9.68 7.02 23.65
C PRO A 481 9.83 8.07 24.75
N THR A 482 10.94 8.06 25.51
CA THR A 482 11.14 8.98 26.64
C THR A 482 12.03 10.19 26.32
N CYS A 483 12.80 10.15 25.23
CA CYS A 483 13.83 11.14 24.94
C CYS A 483 13.75 11.56 23.47
N LYS A 484 12.98 12.62 23.18
CA LYS A 484 12.75 13.08 21.81
C LYS A 484 14.01 13.60 21.11
N SER A 485 15.02 14.00 21.88
CA SER A 485 16.31 14.50 21.37
C SER A 485 17.38 13.41 21.25
N PHE A 486 17.07 12.15 21.57
CA PHE A 486 18.02 11.06 21.41
C PHE A 486 18.33 10.88 19.92
N PRO A 487 19.61 10.79 19.51
CA PRO A 487 19.96 10.59 18.10
C PRO A 487 19.53 9.20 17.66
N VAL A 488 18.65 9.16 16.65
CA VAL A 488 18.11 7.92 16.09
C VAL A 488 18.65 7.66 14.68
N PRO A 489 18.68 6.39 14.23
CA PRO A 489 19.01 6.05 12.85
C PRO A 489 18.04 6.71 11.85
N ALA A 490 18.50 6.85 10.61
CA ALA A 490 17.66 7.18 9.47
C ALA A 490 16.56 6.13 9.27
N ASN A 491 15.46 6.52 8.62
CA ASN A 491 14.39 5.59 8.25
C ASN A 491 14.95 4.49 7.33
N VAL A 492 14.28 3.34 7.27
CA VAL A 492 14.70 2.21 6.45
C VAL A 492 13.55 1.77 5.55
N THR A 493 13.85 1.54 4.28
CA THR A 493 12.92 1.03 3.27
C THR A 493 13.57 -0.16 2.57
N HIS A 494 12.91 -1.31 2.62
CA HIS A 494 13.34 -2.52 1.91
C HIS A 494 12.24 -2.97 0.96
N LEU A 495 12.54 -3.00 -0.34
CA LEU A 495 11.68 -3.56 -1.37
C LEU A 495 12.29 -4.88 -1.86
N LEU A 496 11.52 -5.96 -1.78
CA LEU A 496 11.82 -7.25 -2.36
C LEU A 496 10.78 -7.58 -3.42
N LEU A 497 11.21 -7.81 -4.65
CA LEU A 497 10.37 -8.28 -5.75
C LEU A 497 10.81 -9.70 -6.15
N GLY A 498 9.88 -10.65 -6.11
CA GLY A 498 10.07 -12.03 -6.53
C GLY A 498 10.17 -12.18 -8.06
N PRO A 499 10.16 -13.41 -8.60
CA PRO A 499 10.28 -13.66 -10.04
C PRO A 499 9.19 -12.98 -10.88
N PHE A 500 9.60 -12.15 -11.85
CA PHE A 500 8.72 -11.43 -12.77
C PHE A 500 9.32 -11.32 -14.18
N PHE A 501 8.47 -11.07 -15.16
CA PHE A 501 8.90 -10.55 -16.46
C PHE A 501 8.31 -9.18 -16.76
N PHE A 502 9.04 -8.40 -17.55
CA PHE A 502 8.63 -7.11 -18.09
C PHE A 502 8.79 -7.12 -19.61
N LEU A 503 7.72 -6.80 -20.34
CA LEU A 503 7.69 -6.72 -21.79
C LEU A 503 7.87 -5.26 -22.23
N ILE A 504 8.80 -5.00 -23.15
CA ILE A 504 8.92 -3.69 -23.80
C ILE A 504 7.88 -3.61 -24.91
N ASP A 505 6.76 -2.95 -24.64
CA ASP A 505 5.71 -2.67 -25.62
C ASP A 505 5.69 -1.18 -25.99
N GLN A 506 5.95 -0.88 -27.26
CA GLN A 506 6.09 0.51 -27.74
C GLN A 506 4.80 1.31 -27.56
N ARG A 507 3.63 0.72 -27.87
CA ARG A 507 2.32 1.39 -27.74
C ARG A 507 2.03 1.76 -26.29
N THR A 508 2.24 0.81 -25.37
CA THR A 508 2.04 1.05 -23.94
C THR A 508 2.97 2.12 -23.41
N ILE A 509 4.25 2.16 -23.82
CA ILE A 509 5.21 3.19 -23.40
C ILE A 509 4.79 4.58 -23.90
N ARG A 510 4.37 4.71 -25.17
CA ARG A 510 3.86 5.98 -25.72
C ARG A 510 2.63 6.47 -24.96
N TRP A 511 1.68 5.56 -24.70
CA TRP A 511 0.48 5.89 -23.92
C TRP A 511 0.81 6.33 -22.50
N LEU A 512 1.72 5.61 -21.82
CA LEU A 512 2.18 5.99 -20.48
C LEU A 512 2.88 7.36 -20.48
N LEU A 513 3.65 7.70 -21.51
CA LEU A 513 4.27 9.02 -21.64
C LEU A 513 3.22 10.13 -21.69
N PHE A 514 2.17 9.96 -22.49
CA PHE A 514 1.01 10.86 -22.55
C PHE A 514 0.35 11.02 -21.17
N VAL A 515 0.01 9.91 -20.51
CA VAL A 515 -0.63 9.88 -19.19
C VAL A 515 0.25 10.53 -18.10
N ILE A 516 1.54 10.19 -18.05
CA ILE A 516 2.49 10.73 -17.08
C ILE A 516 2.62 12.23 -17.25
N ASN A 517 2.67 12.73 -18.49
CA ASN A 517 2.72 14.17 -18.75
C ASN A 517 1.44 14.89 -18.26
N ASP A 518 0.27 14.27 -18.45
CA ASP A 518 -0.99 14.83 -17.94
C ASP A 518 -1.05 14.85 -16.40
N ILE A 519 -0.68 13.73 -15.76
CA ILE A 519 -0.62 13.63 -14.30
C ILE A 519 0.45 14.56 -13.71
N LYS A 520 1.63 14.68 -14.33
CA LYS A 520 2.71 15.58 -13.89
C LYS A 520 2.21 17.01 -13.84
N TYR A 521 1.49 17.47 -14.85
CA TYR A 521 0.90 18.80 -14.87
C TYR A 521 -0.11 19.00 -13.73
N ALA A 522 -0.96 18.03 -13.48
CA ALA A 522 -1.90 18.08 -12.35
C ALA A 522 -1.16 18.12 -10.99
N LEU A 523 -0.06 17.38 -10.85
CA LEU A 523 0.79 17.38 -9.65
C LEU A 523 1.62 18.64 -9.47
N GLN A 524 1.96 19.36 -10.54
CA GLN A 524 2.67 20.64 -10.47
C GLN A 524 1.75 21.78 -10.01
N ILE A 525 0.49 21.75 -10.45
CA ILE A 525 -0.55 22.67 -9.94
C ILE A 525 -0.83 22.37 -8.46
N SER A 526 -0.74 21.10 -8.08
CA SER A 526 -0.96 20.64 -6.71
C SER A 526 0.27 20.93 -5.83
N LYS A 527 0.06 21.12 -4.52
CA LYS A 527 1.17 21.41 -3.57
C LYS A 527 1.98 20.15 -3.21
N ILE A 528 1.64 18.98 -3.75
CA ILE A 528 2.19 17.66 -3.41
C ILE A 528 3.69 17.60 -3.65
N MET A 529 4.18 18.17 -4.77
CA MET A 529 5.61 18.09 -5.11
C MET A 529 6.51 18.74 -4.05
N HIS A 530 6.06 19.79 -3.37
CA HIS A 530 6.83 20.44 -2.29
C HIS A 530 6.92 19.61 -1.00
N GLU A 531 6.04 18.62 -0.81
CA GLU A 531 6.07 17.72 0.36
C GLU A 531 7.03 16.54 0.16
N VAL A 532 7.14 16.03 -1.06
CA VAL A 532 8.10 14.96 -1.41
C VAL A 532 9.54 15.41 -1.12
N SER A 533 9.84 16.70 -1.33
CA SER A 533 11.15 17.30 -1.02
C SER A 533 11.50 17.34 0.48
N ARG A 534 10.55 17.09 1.38
CA ARG A 534 10.75 17.07 2.85
C ARG A 534 10.87 15.65 3.43
N MET A 535 11.00 14.62 2.60
CA MET A 535 11.16 13.26 3.12
C MET A 535 12.41 13.16 4.00
N PRO A 536 12.28 12.57 5.21
CA PRO A 536 13.44 12.35 6.07
C PRO A 536 14.44 11.41 5.39
N LYS A 537 15.73 11.61 5.69
CA LYS A 537 16.79 10.75 5.19
C LYS A 537 16.44 9.27 5.42
N THR A 538 16.47 8.48 4.35
CA THR A 538 16.00 7.09 4.36
C THR A 538 17.03 6.19 3.70
N TYR A 539 17.42 5.11 4.39
CA TYR A 539 18.18 4.03 3.80
C TYR A 539 17.25 3.14 2.98
N VAL A 540 17.49 3.07 1.68
CA VAL A 540 16.75 2.27 0.73
C VAL A 540 17.57 1.05 0.34
N ARG A 541 16.90 -0.10 0.25
CA ARG A 541 17.39 -1.32 -0.38
C ARG A 541 16.30 -1.89 -1.26
N VAL A 542 16.64 -2.25 -2.49
CA VAL A 542 15.77 -2.89 -3.46
C VAL A 542 16.43 -4.18 -3.89
N ASP A 543 15.76 -5.31 -3.75
CA ASP A 543 16.19 -6.62 -4.21
C ASP A 543 15.17 -7.16 -5.22
N LEU A 544 15.62 -7.52 -6.41
CA LEU A 544 14.83 -8.15 -7.46
C LEU A 544 15.34 -9.58 -7.67
N LEU A 545 14.45 -10.55 -7.56
CA LEU A 545 14.74 -11.97 -7.74
C LEU A 545 14.25 -12.40 -9.12
N MET A 546 15.11 -13.07 -9.87
CA MET A 546 14.84 -13.58 -11.21
C MET A 546 14.18 -12.57 -12.18
N PRO A 547 14.64 -11.30 -12.26
CA PRO A 547 14.04 -10.35 -13.19
C PRO A 547 14.30 -10.75 -14.64
N LYS A 548 13.30 -10.58 -15.49
CA LYS A 548 13.36 -10.88 -16.93
C LYS A 548 12.79 -9.73 -17.75
N VAL A 549 13.57 -9.17 -18.66
CA VAL A 549 13.13 -8.13 -19.60
C VAL A 549 13.03 -8.75 -21.00
N ILE A 550 11.89 -8.58 -21.64
CA ILE A 550 11.58 -9.13 -22.95
C ILE A 550 11.45 -7.97 -23.94
N ILE A 551 12.28 -7.99 -24.98
CA ILE A 551 12.29 -6.98 -26.04
C ILE A 551 11.86 -7.67 -27.35
N PRO A 552 10.65 -7.40 -27.86
CA PRO A 552 10.20 -7.95 -29.14
C PRO A 552 11.03 -7.37 -30.28
N LEU A 553 11.43 -8.22 -31.23
CA LEU A 553 12.09 -7.84 -32.46
C LEU A 553 11.03 -7.68 -33.55
N LYS A 554 11.15 -6.66 -34.41
CA LYS A 554 10.25 -6.50 -35.57
C LYS A 554 10.32 -7.76 -36.45
N GLU A 555 9.16 -8.27 -36.85
CA GLU A 555 9.11 -9.40 -37.79
C GLU A 555 9.81 -9.00 -39.10
N PRO A 556 10.72 -9.84 -39.63
CA PRO A 556 11.32 -9.59 -40.93
C PRO A 556 10.24 -9.59 -42.03
N PHE A 557 10.47 -8.84 -43.11
CA PHE A 557 9.60 -8.81 -44.31
C PHE A 557 9.30 -10.21 -44.88
N MET A 558 10.17 -11.19 -44.61
CA MET A 558 10.01 -12.59 -44.97
C MET A 558 10.00 -13.44 -43.70
N ARG A 559 8.97 -14.26 -43.50
CA ARG A 559 8.89 -15.21 -42.38
C ARG A 559 9.96 -16.30 -42.50
N ASP A 560 11.11 -16.07 -41.90
CA ASP A 560 12.22 -17.01 -41.82
C ASP A 560 12.45 -17.43 -40.37
N LYS A 561 12.38 -18.74 -40.12
CA LYS A 561 12.48 -19.35 -38.79
C LYS A 561 13.83 -19.15 -38.10
N ARG A 562 14.85 -18.70 -38.84
CA ARG A 562 16.21 -18.43 -38.32
C ARG A 562 16.29 -17.09 -37.58
N PHE A 563 15.36 -16.18 -37.82
CA PHE A 563 15.29 -14.90 -37.11
C PHE A 563 14.63 -15.11 -35.74
N ALA A 564 15.32 -14.68 -34.69
CA ALA A 564 14.75 -14.61 -33.35
C ALA A 564 13.54 -13.67 -33.29
N ARG A 565 12.60 -13.94 -32.39
CA ARG A 565 11.40 -13.11 -32.23
C ARG A 565 11.54 -12.06 -31.13
N ARG A 566 12.32 -12.37 -30.09
CA ARG A 566 12.60 -11.45 -29.00
C ARG A 566 14.00 -11.66 -28.44
N VAL A 567 14.52 -10.60 -27.83
CA VAL A 567 15.68 -10.64 -26.94
C VAL A 567 15.17 -10.72 -25.51
N VAL A 568 15.70 -11.67 -24.74
CA VAL A 568 15.34 -11.88 -23.35
C VAL A 568 16.59 -11.63 -22.51
N ILE A 569 16.52 -10.62 -21.65
CA ILE A 569 17.56 -10.28 -20.68
C ILE A 569 17.10 -10.81 -19.33
N SER A 570 17.86 -11.68 -18.69
CA SER A 570 17.52 -12.27 -17.41
C SER A 570 18.68 -12.23 -16.43
N MET A 571 18.37 -12.11 -15.14
CA MET A 571 19.33 -12.16 -14.03
C MET A 571 18.77 -13.08 -12.95
N ASN A 572 19.60 -13.65 -12.08
CA ASN A 572 19.10 -14.40 -10.92
C ASN A 572 18.75 -13.47 -9.75
N THR A 573 19.59 -12.47 -9.52
CA THR A 573 19.40 -11.44 -8.51
C THR A 573 19.92 -10.09 -9.01
N TRP A 574 19.26 -9.04 -8.57
CA TRP A 574 19.69 -7.64 -8.69
C TRP A 574 19.41 -6.97 -7.35
N SER A 575 20.36 -6.21 -6.83
CA SER A 575 20.24 -5.51 -5.55
C SER A 575 20.77 -4.09 -5.70
N ALA A 576 20.06 -3.12 -5.15
CA ALA A 576 20.48 -1.73 -5.10
C ALA A 576 20.27 -1.18 -3.68
N THR A 577 21.25 -0.50 -3.10
CA THR A 577 21.09 0.13 -1.78
C THR A 577 21.86 1.44 -1.67
N ASN A 578 21.37 2.39 -0.88
CA ASN A 578 22.12 3.61 -0.53
C ASN A 578 22.79 3.53 0.86
N CYS A 579 22.85 2.34 1.47
CA CYS A 579 23.41 2.15 2.80
C CYS A 579 24.85 1.60 2.76
N LYS A 580 25.83 2.46 3.06
CA LYS A 580 27.26 2.10 3.11
C LYS A 580 27.59 0.99 4.12
N ALA A 581 26.78 0.85 5.17
CA ALA A 581 27.06 -0.04 6.31
C ALA A 581 27.11 -1.54 5.94
N VAL A 582 26.61 -1.92 4.77
CA VAL A 582 26.33 -3.33 4.43
C VAL A 582 27.08 -3.81 3.18
N PHE A 583 27.78 -2.92 2.46
CA PHE A 583 28.54 -3.30 1.27
C PHE A 583 30.00 -3.67 1.58
N GLY A 584 30.45 -4.79 1.01
CA GLY A 584 31.81 -5.33 1.12
C GLY A 584 32.85 -4.55 0.31
N ASP A 585 34.11 -4.95 0.50
CA ASP A 585 35.36 -4.33 0.03
C ASP A 585 35.30 -3.59 -1.33
N GLU A 586 35.42 -2.25 -1.28
CA GLU A 586 35.48 -1.35 -2.45
C GLU A 586 36.86 -1.39 -3.18
N SER A 587 37.77 -2.30 -2.81
CA SER A 587 39.16 -2.33 -3.32
C SER A 587 39.28 -2.43 -4.85
N ALA A 588 38.32 -3.04 -5.54
CA ALA A 588 38.36 -3.26 -6.99
C ALA A 588 37.60 -2.22 -7.85
N SER A 589 36.96 -1.21 -7.24
CA SER A 589 36.15 -0.22 -7.96
C SER A 589 37.00 0.91 -8.58
N PHE A 590 36.79 1.24 -9.86
CA PHE A 590 37.46 2.38 -10.50
C PHE A 590 37.11 3.69 -9.79
N PHE A 591 35.88 3.82 -9.31
CA PHE A 591 35.40 5.02 -8.62
C PHE A 591 36.21 5.38 -7.37
N LYS A 592 36.93 4.42 -6.76
CA LYS A 592 37.86 4.66 -5.64
C LYS A 592 39.21 5.23 -6.09
N SER A 593 39.62 4.92 -7.32
CA SER A 593 40.90 5.34 -7.90
C SER A 593 40.86 6.71 -8.58
N ILE A 594 39.67 7.27 -8.75
CA ILE A 594 39.47 8.61 -9.32
C ILE A 594 39.93 9.65 -8.30
N SER A 595 41.05 10.31 -8.60
CA SER A 595 41.57 11.47 -7.85
C SER A 595 41.20 12.77 -8.56
N SER A 596 41.27 13.92 -7.87
CA SER A 596 41.04 15.24 -8.46
C SER A 596 41.84 15.44 -9.75
N ASN A 597 43.11 15.02 -9.76
CA ASN A 597 44.03 15.22 -10.89
C ASN A 597 43.65 14.40 -12.14
N ILE A 598 42.99 13.24 -11.97
CA ILE A 598 42.50 12.42 -13.10
C ILE A 598 41.29 13.08 -13.74
N ILE A 599 40.48 13.80 -12.95
CA ILE A 599 39.28 14.46 -13.45
C ILE A 599 39.65 15.77 -14.12
N ASP A 600 40.57 16.55 -13.55
CA ASP A 600 41.12 17.73 -14.23
C ASP A 600 41.72 17.32 -15.61
N PHE A 601 42.31 16.13 -15.70
CA PHE A 601 42.78 15.57 -16.96
C PHE A 601 41.64 15.16 -17.90
N ILE A 602 40.58 14.51 -17.42
CA ILE A 602 39.39 14.17 -18.23
C ILE A 602 38.69 15.44 -18.75
N ASP A 603 38.54 16.45 -17.90
CA ASP A 603 37.93 17.73 -18.26
C ASP A 603 38.82 18.54 -19.24
N CYS A 604 40.15 18.35 -19.19
CA CYS A 604 41.09 18.92 -20.15
C CYS A 604 41.17 18.15 -21.48
N ILE A 605 40.81 16.86 -21.50
CA ILE A 605 40.71 16.12 -22.76
C ILE A 605 39.31 16.35 -23.29
N ASP A 606 39.22 17.21 -24.31
CA ASP A 606 38.02 17.44 -25.10
C ASP A 606 37.66 16.16 -25.91
N ILE A 607 37.16 15.12 -25.23
CA ILE A 607 36.76 13.85 -25.84
C ILE A 607 35.41 14.06 -26.54
N GLY A 608 35.44 14.64 -27.75
CA GLY A 608 34.30 14.62 -28.64
C GLY A 608 34.36 15.63 -29.79
N GLN A 609 34.63 15.16 -31.00
CA GLN A 609 34.05 15.78 -32.20
C GLN A 609 32.53 15.59 -32.16
N GLU A 610 31.78 16.68 -32.41
CA GLU A 610 30.32 16.78 -32.53
C GLU A 610 29.49 16.33 -31.30
N ASN A 611 29.04 17.32 -30.51
CA ASN A 611 27.88 17.27 -29.59
C ASN A 611 27.86 16.25 -28.42
N MET A 612 28.92 15.48 -28.13
CA MET A 612 28.98 14.70 -26.88
C MET A 612 29.59 15.50 -25.72
N LEU A 613 28.72 16.12 -24.92
CA LEU A 613 29.07 16.87 -23.71
C LEU A 613 29.52 15.92 -22.59
N PHE A 614 30.76 15.43 -22.62
CA PHE A 614 31.43 15.05 -21.35
C PHE A 614 31.62 16.29 -20.46
N CYS A 615 31.79 17.46 -21.08
CA CYS A 615 31.77 18.78 -20.47
C CYS A 615 30.38 19.11 -19.90
N GLY A 616 30.08 18.59 -18.71
CA GLY A 616 28.82 18.86 -18.01
C GLY A 616 28.35 17.74 -17.10
N PHE A 617 28.85 16.51 -17.25
CA PHE A 617 28.55 15.41 -16.33
C PHE A 617 29.38 15.60 -15.04
N PRO A 618 28.76 15.76 -13.85
CA PRO A 618 29.48 16.13 -12.64
C PRO A 618 30.19 14.91 -12.00
N LEU A 619 31.08 14.23 -12.74
CA LEU A 619 31.77 13.03 -12.26
C LEU A 619 32.62 13.33 -11.02
N PHE A 620 33.31 14.49 -10.99
CA PHE A 620 34.02 14.98 -9.81
C PHE A 620 33.10 15.17 -8.63
N GLU A 621 31.97 15.86 -8.83
CA GLU A 621 31.01 16.10 -7.76
C GLU A 621 30.40 14.80 -7.25
N LEU A 622 30.02 13.89 -8.14
CA LEU A 622 29.52 12.54 -7.82
C LEU A 622 30.52 11.72 -6.99
N VAL A 623 31.81 11.75 -7.35
CA VAL A 623 32.86 11.00 -6.62
C VAL A 623 33.29 11.72 -5.33
N ALA A 624 33.36 13.05 -5.34
CA ALA A 624 33.76 13.88 -4.20
C ALA A 624 32.66 13.98 -3.13
N LEU A 625 31.41 14.27 -3.50
CA LEU A 625 30.23 14.27 -2.60
C LEU A 625 30.05 12.90 -1.96
N SER A 626 30.33 11.84 -2.71
CA SER A 626 30.20 10.49 -2.19
C SER A 626 31.35 10.06 -1.25
N SER A 627 32.43 10.83 -1.21
CA SER A 627 33.57 10.66 -0.30
C SER A 627 33.50 11.55 0.95
N LEU A 628 32.71 12.64 0.89
CA LEU A 628 32.52 13.60 1.98
C LEU A 628 31.40 13.18 2.94
N ILE A 629 31.69 13.19 4.24
CA ILE A 629 30.74 12.84 5.33
C ILE A 629 29.78 13.99 5.65
N ARG A 630 30.02 15.21 5.12
CA ARG A 630 29.25 16.42 5.45
C ARG A 630 28.32 16.83 4.30
N VAL A 631 27.02 16.79 4.60
CA VAL A 631 25.93 17.24 3.74
C VAL A 631 25.81 18.76 3.84
N THR A 632 25.84 19.46 2.71
CA THR A 632 25.31 20.83 2.58
C THR A 632 23.88 20.73 2.04
N ASP A 633 22.95 21.48 2.63
CA ASP A 633 21.49 21.39 2.45
C ASP A 633 20.93 21.64 1.03
N THR A 634 21.77 21.83 0.01
CA THR A 634 21.35 22.23 -1.34
C THR A 634 21.60 21.19 -2.44
N LEU A 635 22.43 20.16 -2.21
CA LEU A 635 22.75 19.11 -3.19
C LEU A 635 22.69 17.73 -2.52
N VAL A 636 21.65 16.95 -2.82
CA VAL A 636 21.47 15.59 -2.28
C VAL A 636 21.98 14.56 -3.29
N SER A 637 23.28 14.35 -3.36
CA SER A 637 23.85 13.20 -4.09
C SER A 637 23.77 11.95 -3.21
N GLU A 638 22.84 11.03 -3.48
CA GLU A 638 22.76 9.74 -2.80
C GLU A 638 23.52 8.64 -3.54
N ARG A 639 24.62 8.14 -2.97
CA ARG A 639 25.33 6.99 -3.54
C ARG A 639 24.46 5.74 -3.44
N ILE A 640 24.04 5.17 -4.58
CA ILE A 640 23.35 3.88 -4.68
C ILE A 640 24.33 2.82 -5.21
N TRP A 641 24.65 1.83 -4.39
CA TRP A 641 25.42 0.66 -4.80
C TRP A 641 24.49 -0.37 -5.44
N ILE A 642 24.71 -0.64 -6.73
CA ILE A 642 24.02 -1.71 -7.46
C ILE A 642 24.94 -2.93 -7.55
N SER A 643 24.41 -4.11 -7.26
CA SER A 643 25.04 -5.41 -7.53
C SER A 643 24.09 -6.29 -8.31
N THR A 644 24.61 -6.90 -9.36
CA THR A 644 23.87 -7.81 -10.22
C THR A 644 24.54 -9.17 -10.20
N SER A 645 23.73 -10.22 -10.16
CA SER A 645 24.17 -11.55 -10.59
C SER A 645 24.55 -11.54 -12.08
N PRO A 646 25.22 -12.59 -12.58
CA PRO A 646 25.36 -12.83 -14.01
C PRO A 646 24.14 -12.45 -14.86
N ILE A 647 24.29 -11.42 -15.71
CA ILE A 647 23.28 -11.09 -16.72
C ILE A 647 23.41 -12.08 -17.87
N GLN A 648 22.31 -12.77 -18.17
CA GLN A 648 22.17 -13.64 -19.33
C GLN A 648 21.32 -12.92 -20.36
N ILE A 649 21.82 -12.83 -21.59
CA ILE A 649 21.03 -12.33 -22.71
C ILE A 649 20.85 -13.48 -23.68
N ASN A 650 19.60 -13.81 -23.99
CA ASN A 650 19.22 -14.92 -24.86
C ASN A 650 18.31 -14.41 -25.99
N THR A 651 18.37 -15.07 -27.13
CA THR A 651 17.41 -14.88 -28.22
C THR A 651 16.54 -16.13 -28.33
N ASP A 652 15.24 -15.98 -28.53
CA ASP A 652 14.35 -17.12 -28.76
C ASP A 652 13.99 -17.30 -30.25
N SER A 653 13.84 -18.54 -30.68
CA SER A 653 13.29 -18.86 -32.02
C SER A 653 11.87 -19.44 -31.92
N GLY A 654 11.21 -19.29 -30.76
CA GLY A 654 9.94 -19.93 -30.41
C GLY A 654 10.07 -20.96 -29.29
N GLU A 655 8.95 -21.55 -28.87
CA GLU A 655 8.92 -22.61 -27.85
C GLU A 655 9.70 -23.84 -28.32
N GLY A 656 10.62 -24.33 -27.49
CA GLY A 656 11.37 -25.59 -27.73
C GLY A 656 12.68 -25.48 -28.52
N VAL A 657 13.09 -24.29 -28.97
CA VAL A 657 14.39 -24.09 -29.64
C VAL A 657 15.45 -23.60 -28.65
N TRP A 658 16.65 -24.17 -28.73
CA TRP A 658 17.77 -23.82 -27.84
C TRP A 658 18.25 -22.40 -28.13
N SER A 659 18.24 -21.53 -27.13
CA SER A 659 18.77 -20.17 -27.25
C SER A 659 20.30 -20.17 -27.24
N THR A 660 20.93 -19.45 -28.16
CA THR A 660 22.36 -19.15 -28.11
C THR A 660 22.59 -17.93 -27.20
N PRO A 661 23.33 -18.07 -26.08
CA PRO A 661 23.57 -16.95 -25.16
C PRO A 661 24.43 -15.89 -25.84
N LEU A 662 23.94 -14.65 -25.82
CA LEU A 662 24.53 -13.47 -26.46
C LEU A 662 25.66 -12.87 -25.62
N LEU A 663 25.50 -12.80 -24.31
CA LEU A 663 26.41 -12.14 -23.37
C LEU A 663 26.71 -13.09 -22.20
N ALA A 664 28.00 -13.28 -21.88
CA ALA A 664 28.40 -14.01 -20.67
C ALA A 664 28.17 -13.15 -19.41
N SER A 665 28.15 -13.79 -18.24
CA SER A 665 28.00 -13.18 -16.93
C SER A 665 28.87 -11.92 -16.73
N VAL A 666 28.24 -10.75 -16.52
CA VAL A 666 28.92 -9.50 -16.12
C VAL A 666 28.24 -8.93 -14.88
N ALA A 667 29.04 -8.58 -13.87
CA ALA A 667 28.59 -7.82 -12.70
C ALA A 667 28.90 -6.33 -12.90
N PHE A 668 28.05 -5.44 -12.40
CA PHE A 668 28.22 -3.99 -12.52
C PHE A 668 28.27 -3.31 -11.15
N HIS A 669 28.96 -2.16 -11.10
CA HIS A 669 28.91 -1.19 -10.01
C HIS A 669 28.40 0.14 -10.57
N ALA A 670 27.47 0.79 -9.89
CA ALA A 670 26.87 2.04 -10.35
C ALA A 670 26.93 3.14 -9.28
N LEU A 671 26.90 4.40 -9.73
CA LEU A 671 26.69 5.60 -8.95
C LEU A 671 25.50 6.34 -9.56
N ILE A 672 24.61 6.87 -8.73
CA ILE A 672 23.44 7.64 -9.17
C ILE A 672 23.46 8.96 -8.40
N SER A 673 23.20 10.08 -9.07
CA SER A 673 22.77 11.34 -8.45
C SER A 673 21.46 11.75 -9.09
N ALA A 674 20.49 12.12 -8.27
CA ALA A 674 19.17 12.56 -8.73
C ALA A 674 18.90 13.96 -8.19
N GLU A 675 18.81 14.91 -9.11
CA GLU A 675 18.33 16.27 -8.91
C GLU A 675 16.91 16.40 -9.47
N PRO A 676 16.10 17.40 -9.06
CA PRO A 676 14.70 17.52 -9.47
C PRO A 676 14.46 17.46 -11.00
N MET A 677 15.43 17.90 -11.80
CA MET A 677 15.35 17.93 -13.26
C MET A 677 16.49 17.18 -13.97
N ARG A 678 17.36 16.47 -13.23
CA ARG A 678 18.50 15.77 -13.82
C ARG A 678 18.86 14.52 -13.03
N VAL A 679 18.93 13.38 -13.69
CA VAL A 679 19.40 12.12 -13.08
C VAL A 679 20.66 11.68 -13.79
N ASN A 680 21.76 11.65 -13.07
CA ASN A 680 23.07 11.24 -13.56
C ASN A 680 23.38 9.84 -13.06
N VAL A 681 23.67 8.91 -13.97
CA VAL A 681 23.98 7.51 -13.67
C VAL A 681 25.33 7.17 -14.26
N ALA A 682 26.28 6.73 -13.44
CA ALA A 682 27.57 6.23 -13.87
C ALA A 682 27.68 4.74 -13.56
N VAL A 683 28.02 3.89 -14.54
CA VAL A 683 28.06 2.43 -14.38
C VAL A 683 29.40 1.87 -14.87
N GLN A 684 29.95 0.89 -14.17
CA GLN A 684 31.18 0.19 -14.54
C GLN A 684 30.97 -1.33 -14.44
N PRO A 685 31.33 -2.13 -15.48
CA PRO A 685 31.43 -3.57 -15.36
C PRO A 685 32.66 -3.97 -14.53
N MET A 686 32.48 -4.95 -13.65
CA MET A 686 33.51 -5.51 -12.76
C MET A 686 34.31 -6.65 -13.42
N SER A 687 33.94 -7.03 -14.65
CA SER A 687 34.57 -8.09 -15.44
C SER A 687 34.61 -7.71 -16.92
N LYS A 688 35.49 -8.35 -17.69
CA LYS A 688 35.50 -8.24 -19.16
C LYS A 688 34.14 -8.64 -19.72
N ILE A 689 33.58 -7.80 -20.58
CA ILE A 689 32.33 -8.11 -21.29
C ILE A 689 32.66 -9.04 -22.44
N ARG A 690 32.02 -10.21 -22.52
CA ARG A 690 32.18 -11.15 -23.64
C ARG A 690 30.84 -11.36 -24.32
N VAL A 691 30.79 -11.05 -25.61
CA VAL A 691 29.63 -11.19 -26.47
C VAL A 691 29.91 -12.33 -27.45
N ALA A 692 28.97 -13.26 -27.61
CA ALA A 692 29.05 -14.32 -28.61
C ALA A 692 27.80 -14.28 -29.51
N ILE A 693 27.98 -14.02 -30.80
CA ILE A 693 26.88 -13.88 -31.77
C ILE A 693 27.10 -14.69 -33.03
N ASN A 694 26.02 -15.26 -33.55
CA ASN A 694 26.00 -15.73 -34.93
C ASN A 694 25.60 -14.61 -35.91
N HIS A 695 25.74 -14.88 -37.21
CA HIS A 695 25.42 -13.92 -38.27
C HIS A 695 23.97 -13.39 -38.22
N PHE A 696 22.98 -14.25 -37.98
CA PHE A 696 21.57 -13.85 -37.91
C PHE A 696 21.28 -12.99 -36.69
N GLN A 697 21.79 -13.37 -35.52
CA GLN A 697 21.68 -12.60 -34.29
C GLN A 697 22.31 -11.21 -34.44
N PHE A 698 23.47 -11.11 -35.11
CA PHE A 698 24.11 -9.82 -35.38
C PHE A 698 23.18 -8.90 -36.18
N ILE A 699 22.62 -9.37 -37.30
CA ILE A 699 21.69 -8.58 -38.13
C ILE A 699 20.48 -8.12 -37.30
N GLN A 700 19.95 -9.00 -36.45
CA GLN A 700 18.80 -8.67 -35.62
C GLN A 700 19.10 -7.64 -34.54
N ILE A 701 20.28 -7.71 -33.94
CA ILE A 701 20.74 -6.71 -32.97
C ILE A 701 20.94 -5.37 -33.67
N MET A 702 21.53 -5.34 -34.87
CA MET A 702 21.66 -4.11 -35.64
C MET A 702 20.29 -3.50 -35.99
N ASN A 703 19.33 -4.34 -36.40
CA ASN A 703 17.96 -3.89 -36.64
C ASN A 703 17.28 -3.41 -35.35
N LEU A 704 17.51 -4.08 -34.22
CA LEU A 704 17.01 -3.65 -32.92
C LEU A 704 17.57 -2.28 -32.54
N ILE A 705 18.87 -2.04 -32.74
CA ILE A 705 19.51 -0.75 -32.46
C ILE A 705 18.85 0.36 -33.30
N SER A 706 18.67 0.13 -34.60
CA SER A 706 17.96 1.09 -35.47
C SER A 706 16.53 1.34 -35.00
N ASN A 707 15.78 0.28 -34.67
CA ASN A 707 14.40 0.39 -34.20
C ASN A 707 14.28 1.12 -32.86
N ILE A 708 15.24 0.93 -31.94
CA ILE A 708 15.30 1.66 -30.68
C ILE A 708 15.58 3.13 -30.96
N SER A 709 16.49 3.46 -31.89
CA SER A 709 16.76 4.85 -32.29
C SER A 709 15.50 5.53 -32.82
N ASP A 710 14.83 4.90 -33.80
CA ASP A 710 13.58 5.42 -34.38
C ASP A 710 12.51 5.61 -33.30
N PHE A 711 12.41 4.68 -32.35
CA PHE A 711 11.46 4.74 -31.26
C PHE A 711 11.80 5.83 -30.24
N VAL A 712 13.08 6.05 -29.93
CA VAL A 712 13.52 7.15 -29.07
C VAL A 712 13.21 8.50 -29.73
N ASP A 713 13.47 8.64 -31.02
CA ASP A 713 13.11 9.85 -31.78
C ASP A 713 11.60 10.08 -31.76
N GLN A 714 10.81 9.01 -31.89
CA GLN A 714 9.35 9.06 -31.74
C GLN A 714 8.93 9.53 -30.34
N LEU A 715 9.50 8.98 -29.27
CA LEU A 715 9.21 9.40 -27.90
C LEU A 715 9.60 10.87 -27.65
N VAL A 716 10.71 11.33 -28.21
CA VAL A 716 11.14 12.74 -28.13
C VAL A 716 10.13 13.65 -28.85
N ASN A 717 9.61 13.22 -30.00
CA ASN A 717 8.59 13.97 -30.74
C ASN A 717 7.25 14.00 -29.99
N ASP A 718 6.80 12.86 -29.45
CA ASP A 718 5.61 12.76 -28.60
C ASP A 718 5.75 13.70 -27.39
N GLN A 719 6.89 13.68 -26.73
CA GLN A 719 7.16 14.54 -25.58
C GLN A 719 7.13 16.03 -25.95
N LYS A 720 7.75 16.41 -27.07
CA LYS A 720 7.68 17.79 -27.58
C LYS A 720 6.25 18.21 -27.88
N PHE A 721 5.46 17.33 -28.50
CA PHE A 721 4.06 17.59 -28.83
C PHE A 721 3.23 17.84 -27.56
N PHE A 722 3.31 16.94 -26.58
CA PHE A 722 2.52 17.05 -25.34
C PHE A 722 3.01 18.16 -24.38
N SER A 723 4.22 18.68 -24.58
CA SER A 723 4.76 19.81 -23.81
C SER A 723 4.58 21.16 -24.50
N ALA A 724 4.29 21.21 -25.81
CA ALA A 724 4.24 22.45 -26.60
C ALA A 724 3.21 23.48 -26.11
N GLU A 725 2.08 23.03 -25.55
CA GLU A 725 1.00 23.92 -25.07
C GLU A 725 1.19 24.39 -23.62
N ARG A 726 2.20 23.89 -22.90
CA ARG A 726 2.34 24.07 -21.44
C ARG A 726 3.63 24.85 -21.14
N SER A 727 3.50 26.07 -20.62
CA SER A 727 4.53 27.12 -20.52
C SER A 727 5.70 26.87 -19.55
N ASP A 728 5.99 25.64 -19.15
CA ASP A 728 7.10 25.33 -18.24
C ASP A 728 7.86 24.08 -18.72
N GLY A 729 8.79 24.30 -19.66
CA GLY A 729 9.52 23.29 -20.41
C GLY A 729 10.63 22.55 -19.65
N SER A 730 10.47 22.25 -18.36
CA SER A 730 11.47 21.46 -17.61
C SER A 730 11.17 19.94 -17.70
N CYS A 731 11.78 19.30 -18.69
CA CYS A 731 11.92 17.85 -18.72
C CYS A 731 13.03 17.42 -17.76
N THR A 732 12.78 16.37 -16.96
CA THR A 732 13.85 15.71 -16.23
C THR A 732 14.78 15.02 -17.24
N THR A 733 16.04 15.43 -17.32
CA THR A 733 17.03 14.79 -18.19
C THR A 733 17.66 13.60 -17.45
N ILE A 734 17.90 12.49 -18.17
CA ILE A 734 18.62 11.34 -17.62
C ILE A 734 19.90 11.17 -18.42
N GLU A 735 21.05 11.27 -17.76
CA GLU A 735 22.35 11.06 -18.37
C GLU A 735 22.98 9.78 -17.82
N LEU A 736 23.36 8.88 -18.71
CA LEU A 736 23.97 7.60 -18.38
C LEU A 736 25.38 7.53 -18.98
N VAL A 737 26.39 7.34 -18.14
CA VAL A 737 27.77 7.11 -18.53
C VAL A 737 28.18 5.70 -18.14
N CYS A 738 28.75 4.94 -19.09
CA CYS A 738 29.25 3.58 -18.83
C CYS A 738 30.74 3.48 -19.12
N PHE A 739 31.53 3.06 -18.11
CA PHE A 739 32.99 2.93 -18.21
C PHE A 739 33.39 1.52 -18.63
N LEU A 740 33.62 1.29 -19.92
CA LEU A 740 33.96 -0.03 -20.45
C LEU A 740 35.48 -0.19 -20.58
N ARG A 741 36.07 -1.15 -19.87
CA ARG A 741 37.52 -1.41 -19.93
C ARG A 741 37.93 -2.22 -21.16
N GLU A 742 37.22 -3.32 -21.43
CA GLU A 742 37.53 -4.23 -22.53
C GLU A 742 36.27 -5.02 -22.91
N ILE A 743 36.01 -5.15 -24.21
CA ILE A 743 34.89 -5.92 -24.78
C ILE A 743 35.49 -6.98 -25.72
N GLU A 744 35.17 -8.26 -25.48
CA GLU A 744 35.42 -9.35 -26.42
C GLU A 744 34.19 -9.59 -27.27
N LEU A 745 34.36 -9.62 -28.59
CA LEU A 745 33.33 -10.04 -29.52
C LEU A 745 33.76 -11.35 -30.20
N ASN A 746 32.99 -12.41 -29.96
CA ASN A 746 33.18 -13.72 -30.55
C ASN A 746 32.08 -13.97 -31.60
N ILE A 747 32.47 -14.19 -32.86
CA ILE A 747 31.54 -14.50 -33.94
C ILE A 747 31.46 -16.02 -34.09
N ILE A 748 30.27 -16.57 -33.86
CA ILE A 748 29.97 -17.98 -34.03
C ILE A 748 29.67 -18.22 -35.52
N LEU A 749 30.59 -18.87 -36.21
CA LEU A 749 30.39 -19.31 -37.59
C LEU A 749 29.61 -20.64 -37.60
N PRO A 750 28.70 -20.85 -38.56
CA PRO A 750 27.98 -22.11 -38.68
C PRO A 750 28.92 -23.24 -39.07
N ASN A 751 28.68 -24.43 -38.50
CA ASN A 751 29.43 -25.64 -38.84
C ASN A 751 28.98 -26.29 -40.17
N GLU A 752 27.90 -25.80 -40.78
CA GLU A 752 27.33 -26.29 -42.04
C GLU A 752 26.99 -25.13 -42.97
N GLN A 753 26.94 -25.38 -44.29
CA GLN A 753 26.47 -24.39 -45.27
C GLN A 753 25.02 -24.04 -44.98
N ILE A 754 24.78 -22.79 -44.61
CA ILE A 754 23.43 -22.29 -44.39
C ILE A 754 22.81 -22.01 -45.77
N PRO A 755 21.66 -22.63 -46.11
CA PRO A 755 20.96 -22.31 -47.36
C PRO A 755 20.62 -20.82 -47.39
N THR A 756 21.02 -20.15 -48.45
CA THR A 756 20.75 -18.73 -48.66
C THR A 756 19.24 -18.50 -48.81
N PRO A 757 18.72 -17.30 -48.49
CA PRO A 757 17.32 -16.94 -48.81
C PRO A 757 16.96 -17.13 -50.29
N TYR A 758 17.97 -17.17 -51.17
CA TYR A 758 17.85 -17.39 -52.60
C TYR A 758 17.74 -18.88 -52.98
N ASP A 759 18.14 -19.81 -52.11
CA ASP A 759 18.03 -21.25 -52.37
C ASP A 759 16.59 -21.77 -52.28
N ALA A 760 15.72 -21.07 -51.56
CA ALA A 760 14.28 -21.36 -51.48
C ALA A 760 13.50 -20.97 -52.75
N GLN A 761 14.14 -20.32 -53.74
CA GLN A 761 13.52 -19.91 -55.00
C GLN A 761 13.59 -20.98 -56.11
N LYS A 762 13.94 -22.24 -55.82
CA LYS A 762 13.73 -23.30 -56.82
C LYS A 762 12.23 -23.57 -56.93
N PRO A 763 11.59 -23.32 -58.09
CA PRO A 763 10.18 -23.62 -58.26
C PRO A 763 9.97 -25.11 -58.03
N VAL A 764 9.04 -25.44 -57.15
CA VAL A 764 8.47 -26.78 -57.05
C VAL A 764 8.00 -27.16 -58.44
N GLN A 765 8.71 -28.06 -59.12
CA GLN A 765 8.16 -28.72 -60.30
C GLN A 765 6.91 -29.46 -59.83
N LEU A 766 5.74 -28.96 -60.19
CA LEU A 766 4.50 -29.73 -60.05
C LEU A 766 4.72 -31.07 -60.76
N PRO A 767 4.24 -32.19 -60.20
CA PRO A 767 4.26 -33.46 -60.90
C PRO A 767 3.47 -33.29 -62.20
N THR A 768 4.15 -33.43 -63.33
CA THR A 768 3.54 -33.52 -64.66
C THR A 768 2.56 -34.69 -64.64
N THR A 769 1.28 -34.37 -64.65
CA THR A 769 0.24 -35.28 -65.12
C THR A 769 0.53 -35.59 -66.60
N PRO A 770 0.67 -36.87 -67.00
CA PRO A 770 0.75 -37.21 -68.40
C PRO A 770 -0.62 -36.96 -69.03
N SER A 771 -0.67 -36.09 -70.02
CA SER A 771 -1.78 -35.98 -70.96
C SER A 771 -1.53 -36.93 -72.13
N ASP A 772 -2.61 -37.60 -72.52
CA ASP A 772 -2.86 -38.34 -73.76
C ASP A 772 -2.40 -39.80 -73.85
N GLY A 773 -3.41 -40.69 -73.85
CA GLY A 773 -3.33 -42.13 -74.14
C GLY A 773 -4.45 -42.93 -73.48
#